data_AF-A0A3P8TTT8-F1
#
_entry.id   AF-A0A3P8TTT8-F1
#
_cell.length_a   1.000
_cell.length_b   1.000
_cell.length_c   1.000
_cell.angle_alpha   90.00
_cell.angle_beta   90.00
_cell.angle_gamma   90.00
#
_symmetry.space_group_name_H-M   'P 1'
#
loop_
_entity.id
_entity.type
_entity.pdbx_description
1 polymer ?
#
loop_
_entity_poly.entity_id
_entity_poly.type
_entity_poly.pdbx_seq_one_letter_code
_entity_poly.pdbx_strand_id
1 'polypeptide(L)'
;MASMEEDFPRGGTTKKPSESKKVVERAEVDNLFQSNEKAETKKRKQATKDDSKKIKKQKTVEKKEDGLTLNKAAKCVEILHIKNVKEGMLMLGCVKEVTDFEVMVSLPCGLQGFLSIKNICDSYAKLLTEQLDAADTEDICSLPHLFHPGMVLRCIVAKLDRTKRGSLSIQLSVNPKLVNKSLTSSSLKAGMVLTGFVESVEDHGCIVDIGISGTKAFLPKNAIKTKQNNPGELKVGQYVTCQVEDVKSDSRVVHLSVNPVTIAQACAETKQGWNLTNLLPGLLVKATIKKVTKHGLLLDFLSSFSGQVDVLHMEPGQTSSYTEGAQVQACVLYSEPSTRLVGLSLRSHLVKSGTAVDPVPADGDRIGEVVKECRMTSMHHMSGAMLELPDKTLAFVHSNHLKESHEPANENRVFAMPTHTCRILDFSPMDQIHFVSLRKSIIMKPFFRYHDLQAGQIVEGTVSVLLNHGMVVHLSDHIKGLVPRTHLSDIVLKNPEKKYMEGMKIKCRVLSVDAENKKLYLTRKKALVDSSLPLFLSYNDARPGRVSHGYIVCIKDFGCIVRFYNNVKGLVPVHELSSEPLINPEEVFYVGQVLKAKVLQCDPEKDKMVLSFKDALEGKTEDATKPQFDCEVGKRVEARLLKKSVTGLKVAILPGDVHALLPTMHLSDHMSNCSLLWESLQEGDIISNLYCISKNKQNIILTKKPTVRWSMEEGLFAKDFSEITVGTQLFGWIKNIMSYGVFVEFPYGLVGLAPKSAMTDKFLSDATTAFQLGQTVIAKVTNLDEEKRRFLVTLKNSEVISPQGDTQTRLINGLQERRAVTEMLAGRGNDELRQNLAALSVGQKLKLTVDTVKEGATFISDDLAGATIQATKHHIMGVNLTEAQKVTAVVLHVDILSSCVHVSILPKLLEKKKSLTEESKHTAMVQFIDKDFAVVSLDNTAQLTVIQTSTRLNDVFLSESEKLKAGMTLAVEVIEPSCEEIQGFPWCPGSAPHQSDSARPRKTRRALRVTASVKS
;
A
#
# COMPACT_ATOMS: atom_id res chain seq x y z
N MET A 1 36.35 21.84 2.78
CA MET A 1 37.39 22.30 1.84
C MET A 1 38.04 21.08 1.21
N ALA A 2 38.59 21.25 0.00
CA ALA A 2 39.42 20.29 -0.74
C ALA A 2 38.77 18.94 -1.12
N SER A 3 38.99 18.59 -2.39
CA SER A 3 38.67 17.32 -3.05
C SER A 3 39.95 16.82 -3.74
N MET A 4 40.15 15.50 -3.79
CA MET A 4 41.01 14.71 -4.71
C MET A 4 40.76 13.23 -4.31
N GLU A 5 40.47 12.27 -5.20
CA GLU A 5 41.12 11.83 -6.44
C GLU A 5 42.56 11.31 -6.25
N GLU A 6 42.75 10.00 -6.47
CA GLU A 6 44.05 9.33 -6.63
C GLU A 6 43.96 8.30 -7.77
N ASP A 7 45.09 8.09 -8.46
CA ASP A 7 45.20 7.38 -9.74
C ASP A 7 45.51 5.87 -9.64
N PHE A 8 45.25 5.16 -10.75
CA PHE A 8 45.65 3.76 -10.96
C PHE A 8 47.13 3.58 -11.36
N PRO A 9 47.85 2.62 -10.77
CA PRO A 9 49.03 2.00 -11.38
C PRO A 9 48.76 0.59 -11.97
N ARG A 10 49.66 0.11 -12.84
CA ARG A 10 49.50 -1.11 -13.66
C ARG A 10 50.22 -2.34 -13.05
N GLY A 11 49.69 -3.55 -13.30
CA GLY A 11 50.15 -4.81 -12.67
C GLY A 11 51.40 -5.49 -13.28
N GLY A 12 51.88 -6.58 -12.64
CA GLY A 12 53.13 -7.26 -13.04
C GLY A 12 53.55 -8.54 -12.28
N THR A 13 52.67 -9.55 -12.17
CA THR A 13 52.97 -11.02 -12.09
C THR A 13 54.23 -11.59 -11.40
N THR A 14 54.04 -12.50 -10.42
CA THR A 14 54.93 -13.68 -10.15
C THR A 14 54.09 -14.93 -9.77
N LYS A 15 54.72 -16.10 -9.53
CA LYS A 15 54.11 -17.45 -9.75
C LYS A 15 53.76 -18.25 -8.48
N LYS A 16 52.79 -19.19 -8.64
CA LYS A 16 52.41 -20.28 -7.71
C LYS A 16 53.45 -21.41 -7.64
N PRO A 17 53.42 -22.24 -6.58
CA PRO A 17 52.69 -23.54 -6.60
C PRO A 17 51.49 -23.56 -5.60
N SER A 18 50.84 -24.67 -5.22
CA SER A 18 50.17 -25.80 -5.95
C SER A 18 49.57 -26.78 -4.91
N GLU A 19 48.42 -27.44 -5.05
CA GLU A 19 47.20 -27.34 -5.89
C GLU A 19 46.09 -28.16 -5.15
N SER A 20 44.83 -27.94 -5.52
CA SER A 20 43.73 -28.93 -5.46
C SER A 20 42.99 -29.16 -4.11
N LYS A 21 41.68 -29.44 -4.08
CA LYS A 21 40.60 -29.22 -5.08
C LYS A 21 39.22 -29.35 -4.41
N LYS A 22 38.43 -28.26 -4.39
CA LYS A 22 36.95 -28.22 -4.39
C LYS A 22 36.53 -26.75 -4.30
N VAL A 23 35.79 -26.25 -5.28
CA VAL A 23 35.36 -24.85 -5.35
C VAL A 23 33.85 -24.77 -5.22
N VAL A 24 33.41 -23.82 -4.40
CA VAL A 24 32.04 -23.31 -4.25
C VAL A 24 32.13 -21.80 -4.50
N GLU A 25 30.98 -21.14 -4.73
CA GLU A 25 30.84 -19.69 -4.95
C GLU A 25 31.29 -19.19 -6.34
N ARG A 26 30.88 -18.00 -6.83
CA ARG A 26 29.65 -17.18 -6.70
C ARG A 26 29.77 -16.09 -7.79
N ALA A 27 28.67 -15.79 -8.50
CA ALA A 27 28.46 -14.51 -9.24
C ALA A 27 29.50 -14.19 -10.35
N GLU A 28 29.41 -13.13 -11.17
CA GLU A 28 28.46 -12.00 -11.29
C GLU A 28 27.97 -11.78 -12.74
N VAL A 29 26.88 -11.01 -12.85
CA VAL A 29 26.45 -10.09 -13.93
C VAL A 29 27.01 -10.28 -15.35
N ASP A 30 26.11 -10.58 -16.28
CA ASP A 30 26.37 -10.61 -17.72
C ASP A 30 26.11 -9.22 -18.35
N ASN A 31 27.10 -8.65 -19.04
CA ASN A 31 26.96 -7.35 -19.73
C ASN A 31 26.47 -7.56 -21.17
N LEU A 32 25.19 -7.28 -21.42
CA LEU A 32 24.62 -7.28 -22.76
C LEU A 32 25.19 -6.13 -23.61
N PHE A 33 25.23 -6.35 -24.94
CA PHE A 33 25.62 -5.39 -25.99
C PHE A 33 27.12 -5.09 -26.16
N GLN A 34 27.86 -6.06 -26.73
CA GLN A 34 28.73 -5.75 -27.87
C GLN A 34 28.45 -6.68 -29.04
N SER A 35 28.10 -6.10 -30.18
CA SER A 35 28.02 -6.80 -31.47
C SER A 35 29.35 -6.66 -32.21
N ASN A 36 29.90 -7.76 -32.73
CA ASN A 36 31.00 -7.68 -33.69
C ASN A 36 30.93 -8.84 -34.69
N GLU A 37 31.18 -8.53 -35.97
CA GLU A 37 31.06 -9.49 -37.06
C GLU A 37 32.26 -10.44 -37.15
N LYS A 38 32.05 -11.62 -37.75
CA LYS A 38 33.03 -12.21 -38.68
C LYS A 38 32.40 -13.27 -39.59
N ALA A 39 32.84 -13.27 -40.84
CA ALA A 39 32.37 -14.17 -41.89
C ALA A 39 33.11 -15.52 -41.90
N GLU A 40 32.44 -16.58 -42.35
CA GLU A 40 33.08 -17.87 -42.63
C GLU A 40 33.81 -17.87 -43.98
N THR A 41 35.05 -18.34 -44.01
CA THR A 41 35.74 -18.74 -45.26
C THR A 41 36.23 -20.19 -45.19
N LYS A 42 35.61 -21.06 -45.97
CA LYS A 42 35.91 -22.51 -46.08
C LYS A 42 37.24 -22.79 -46.81
N LYS A 43 37.94 -23.90 -46.47
CA LYS A 43 38.73 -24.69 -47.45
C LYS A 43 39.27 -26.05 -46.92
N ARG A 44 38.80 -27.15 -47.55
CA ARG A 44 39.51 -28.44 -47.83
C ARG A 44 40.04 -29.25 -46.60
N LYS A 45 40.35 -30.56 -46.64
CA LYS A 45 40.52 -31.64 -47.68
C LYS A 45 40.05 -32.98 -47.01
N GLN A 46 39.83 -34.15 -47.64
CA GLN A 46 39.94 -34.63 -49.03
C GLN A 46 38.84 -35.69 -49.36
N ALA A 47 39.22 -36.94 -49.66
CA ALA A 47 38.45 -38.12 -50.13
C ALA A 47 39.08 -39.41 -49.52
N THR A 48 38.64 -40.67 -49.72
CA THR A 48 37.95 -41.29 -50.89
C THR A 48 37.27 -42.65 -50.56
N LYS A 49 36.15 -42.95 -51.24
CA LYS A 49 35.59 -44.25 -51.75
C LYS A 49 35.94 -45.62 -51.09
N ASP A 50 34.93 -46.51 -51.04
CA ASP A 50 34.83 -47.66 -51.99
C ASP A 50 33.36 -48.08 -52.32
N ASP A 51 33.17 -48.96 -53.32
CA ASP A 51 31.93 -49.48 -53.94
C ASP A 51 31.62 -50.90 -53.33
N SER A 52 30.40 -51.47 -53.25
CA SER A 52 29.45 -51.66 -54.36
C SER A 52 28.16 -52.44 -54.02
N LYS A 53 27.11 -52.24 -54.85
CA LYS A 53 26.21 -53.25 -55.50
C LYS A 53 25.75 -54.48 -54.67
N LYS A 54 24.46 -54.84 -54.49
CA LYS A 54 23.27 -55.00 -55.39
C LYS A 54 22.06 -55.46 -54.49
N ILE A 55 20.76 -55.50 -54.84
CA ILE A 55 19.89 -54.91 -55.89
C ILE A 55 18.39 -55.27 -55.65
N LYS A 56 17.43 -54.35 -55.94
CA LYS A 56 15.95 -54.55 -56.04
C LYS A 56 15.18 -54.88 -54.72
N LYS A 57 13.87 -54.61 -54.57
CA LYS A 57 12.81 -54.29 -55.57
C LYS A 57 11.66 -53.44 -54.98
N GLN A 58 11.20 -52.43 -55.75
CA GLN A 58 9.87 -51.75 -55.66
C GLN A 58 9.53 -50.97 -54.36
N LYS A 59 8.77 -49.85 -54.39
CA LYS A 59 8.13 -49.16 -55.52
C LYS A 59 8.17 -47.63 -55.31
N THR A 60 8.72 -46.90 -56.28
CA THR A 60 8.75 -45.43 -56.34
C THR A 60 7.46 -44.85 -56.92
N VAL A 61 7.10 -43.64 -56.50
CA VAL A 61 6.99 -42.48 -57.41
C VAL A 61 7.56 -41.25 -56.67
N GLU A 62 8.80 -40.89 -56.97
CA GLU A 62 9.30 -39.55 -56.67
C GLU A 62 9.08 -38.61 -57.87
N LYS A 63 9.24 -37.32 -57.61
CA LYS A 63 9.05 -36.23 -58.58
C LYS A 63 9.92 -36.43 -59.82
N LYS A 64 9.36 -36.18 -61.00
CA LYS A 64 10.16 -35.66 -62.11
C LYS A 64 10.40 -34.17 -61.90
N GLU A 65 11.58 -33.71 -62.29
CA GLU A 65 11.79 -32.31 -62.67
C GLU A 65 11.12 -32.07 -64.03
N ASP A 66 10.54 -30.89 -64.21
CA ASP A 66 10.22 -30.31 -65.52
C ASP A 66 10.57 -28.83 -65.46
N GLY A 67 11.15 -28.30 -66.53
CA GLY A 67 11.46 -26.88 -66.66
C GLY A 67 10.30 -26.08 -67.26
N LEU A 68 10.47 -24.75 -67.34
CA LEU A 68 9.62 -23.80 -68.06
C LEU A 68 8.16 -23.66 -67.56
N THR A 69 7.79 -22.46 -67.10
CA THR A 69 6.91 -21.56 -67.89
C THR A 69 6.61 -20.26 -67.13
N LEU A 70 6.46 -19.17 -67.87
CA LEU A 70 5.83 -17.93 -67.38
C LEU A 70 4.29 -18.12 -67.31
N ASN A 71 3.64 -17.28 -66.51
CA ASN A 71 2.19 -17.00 -66.59
C ASN A 71 1.22 -18.18 -66.35
N LYS A 72 1.18 -18.70 -65.12
CA LYS A 72 -0.10 -19.14 -64.53
C LYS A 72 -0.70 -18.00 -63.70
N ALA A 73 -1.44 -17.11 -64.37
CA ALA A 73 -2.27 -16.12 -63.68
C ALA A 73 -3.28 -16.82 -62.77
N ALA A 74 -3.52 -16.27 -61.57
CA ALA A 74 -4.47 -16.83 -60.63
C ALA A 74 -5.88 -16.86 -61.25
N LYS A 75 -6.52 -18.03 -61.27
CA LYS A 75 -7.88 -18.20 -61.83
C LYS A 75 -8.98 -17.59 -60.94
N CYS A 76 -8.64 -17.21 -59.72
CA CYS A 76 -9.49 -16.64 -58.68
C CYS A 76 -8.76 -15.46 -58.02
N VAL A 77 -9.51 -14.46 -57.53
CA VAL A 77 -8.98 -13.45 -56.60
C VAL A 77 -8.97 -14.04 -55.20
N GLU A 78 -7.92 -13.78 -54.42
CA GLU A 78 -7.78 -14.21 -53.03
C GLU A 78 -7.57 -13.01 -52.10
N ILE A 79 -8.25 -13.03 -50.94
CA ILE A 79 -8.09 -12.05 -49.87
C ILE A 79 -6.65 -12.16 -49.31
N LEU A 80 -6.01 -11.05 -48.95
CA LEU A 80 -4.61 -11.08 -48.49
C LEU A 80 -4.47 -11.74 -47.10
N HIS A 81 -3.89 -12.94 -47.08
CA HIS A 81 -3.58 -13.66 -45.84
C HIS A 81 -2.25 -13.23 -45.23
N ILE A 82 -2.15 -13.26 -43.90
CA ILE A 82 -0.90 -12.95 -43.16
C ILE A 82 0.30 -13.84 -43.55
N LYS A 83 0.04 -15.02 -44.14
CA LYS A 83 1.08 -15.93 -44.68
C LYS A 83 1.74 -15.41 -45.97
N ASN A 84 1.08 -14.49 -46.68
CA ASN A 84 1.53 -13.95 -47.97
C ASN A 84 2.27 -12.63 -47.78
N VAL A 85 2.13 -11.98 -46.62
CA VAL A 85 2.88 -10.78 -46.23
C VAL A 85 4.37 -11.12 -46.12
N LYS A 86 5.21 -10.22 -46.64
CA LYS A 86 6.68 -10.36 -46.65
C LYS A 86 7.32 -9.06 -46.17
N GLU A 87 8.54 -9.16 -45.65
CA GLU A 87 9.37 -7.99 -45.31
C GLU A 87 9.69 -7.21 -46.60
N GLY A 88 9.66 -5.87 -46.50
CA GLY A 88 9.78 -4.97 -47.66
C GLY A 88 8.50 -4.76 -48.48
N MET A 89 7.37 -5.39 -48.11
CA MET A 89 6.07 -5.12 -48.73
C MET A 89 5.55 -3.72 -48.33
N LEU A 90 5.12 -2.93 -49.31
CA LEU A 90 4.54 -1.60 -49.11
C LEU A 90 3.01 -1.70 -49.01
N MET A 91 2.43 -1.06 -47.99
CA MET A 91 0.99 -1.11 -47.71
C MET A 91 0.46 0.26 -47.26
N LEU A 92 -0.78 0.56 -47.62
CA LEU A 92 -1.58 1.63 -47.05
C LEU A 92 -2.31 1.08 -45.81
N GLY A 93 -2.32 1.81 -44.70
CA GLY A 93 -3.04 1.43 -43.48
C GLY A 93 -3.66 2.63 -42.79
N CYS A 94 -4.57 2.38 -41.85
CA CYS A 94 -5.23 3.39 -41.04
C CYS A 94 -4.79 3.29 -39.58
N VAL A 95 -4.40 4.40 -38.95
CA VAL A 95 -4.20 4.46 -37.49
C VAL A 95 -5.51 4.09 -36.82
N LYS A 96 -5.44 3.12 -35.92
CA LYS A 96 -6.58 2.59 -35.18
C LYS A 96 -6.53 2.96 -33.70
N GLU A 97 -5.36 2.81 -33.10
CA GLU A 97 -5.11 3.12 -31.69
C GLU A 97 -3.69 3.68 -31.55
N VAL A 98 -3.50 4.63 -30.64
CA VAL A 98 -2.18 5.23 -30.34
C VAL A 98 -1.92 5.12 -28.86
N THR A 99 -0.75 4.59 -28.51
CA THR A 99 -0.22 4.55 -27.14
C THR A 99 1.08 5.35 -27.09
N ASP A 100 1.60 5.64 -25.90
CA ASP A 100 2.80 6.47 -25.72
C ASP A 100 4.06 5.96 -26.46
N PHE A 101 4.14 4.65 -26.72
CA PHE A 101 5.32 4.00 -27.30
C PHE A 101 5.06 3.23 -28.62
N GLU A 102 3.80 2.90 -28.92
CA GLU A 102 3.41 2.13 -30.11
C GLU A 102 2.09 2.62 -30.72
N VAL A 103 2.06 2.72 -32.06
CA VAL A 103 0.85 2.98 -32.86
C VAL A 103 0.36 1.67 -33.46
N MET A 104 -0.92 1.35 -33.27
CA MET A 104 -1.58 0.23 -33.92
C MET A 104 -2.20 0.68 -35.25
N VAL A 105 -1.79 0.03 -36.34
CA VAL A 105 -2.25 0.32 -37.70
C VAL A 105 -3.11 -0.84 -38.20
N SER A 106 -4.36 -0.52 -38.56
CA SER A 106 -5.23 -1.40 -39.33
C SER A 106 -4.71 -1.46 -40.77
N LEU A 107 -4.30 -2.64 -41.20
CA LEU A 107 -3.88 -2.92 -42.57
C LEU A 107 -5.08 -3.48 -43.37
N PRO A 108 -4.98 -3.56 -44.71
CA PRO A 108 -6.02 -4.11 -45.56
C PRO A 108 -6.32 -5.57 -45.23
N CYS A 109 -7.53 -6.04 -45.57
CA CYS A 109 -7.98 -7.42 -45.37
C CYS A 109 -8.03 -7.89 -43.90
N GLY A 110 -8.25 -6.98 -42.95
CA GLY A 110 -8.30 -7.28 -41.51
C GLY A 110 -6.95 -7.59 -40.87
N LEU A 111 -5.85 -7.29 -41.55
CA LEU A 111 -4.50 -7.43 -41.00
C LEU A 111 -4.21 -6.29 -40.01
N GLN A 112 -3.31 -6.52 -39.07
CA GLN A 112 -2.89 -5.52 -38.08
C GLN A 112 -1.37 -5.51 -37.96
N GLY A 113 -0.81 -4.30 -37.88
CA GLY A 113 0.61 -4.08 -37.70
C GLY A 113 0.92 -3.05 -36.61
N PHE A 114 2.09 -3.17 -36.02
CA PHE A 114 2.54 -2.36 -34.89
C PHE A 114 3.71 -1.49 -35.32
N LEU A 115 3.57 -0.18 -35.12
CA LEU A 115 4.59 0.82 -35.40
C LEU A 115 5.17 1.28 -34.05
N SER A 116 6.37 0.79 -33.72
CA SER A 116 7.10 1.20 -32.52
C SER A 116 7.78 2.56 -32.71
N ILE A 117 7.95 3.32 -31.63
CA ILE A 117 8.54 4.67 -31.61
C ILE A 117 9.85 4.81 -32.41
N LYS A 118 10.70 3.77 -32.42
CA LYS A 118 11.98 3.72 -33.14
C LYS A 118 11.86 3.65 -34.67
N ASN A 119 10.68 3.29 -35.18
CA ASN A 119 10.43 3.02 -36.60
C ASN A 119 9.71 4.19 -37.31
N ILE A 120 9.61 5.35 -36.66
CA ILE A 120 8.84 6.52 -37.12
C ILE A 120 9.68 7.40 -38.03
N CYS A 121 10.60 8.21 -37.50
CA CYS A 121 11.56 8.98 -38.30
C CYS A 121 12.81 9.34 -37.47
N ASP A 122 13.93 9.57 -38.14
CA ASP A 122 15.23 9.82 -37.49
C ASP A 122 15.23 11.13 -36.68
N SER A 123 14.55 12.17 -37.17
CA SER A 123 14.49 13.49 -36.49
C SER A 123 13.75 13.41 -35.16
N TYR A 124 12.65 12.65 -35.09
CA TYR A 124 11.94 12.41 -33.84
C TYR A 124 12.74 11.51 -32.88
N ALA A 125 13.47 10.51 -33.41
CA ALA A 125 14.37 9.68 -32.60
C ALA A 125 15.54 10.49 -31.99
N LYS A 126 16.04 11.52 -32.68
CA LYS A 126 17.01 12.49 -32.13
C LYS A 126 16.40 13.34 -31.01
N LEU A 127 15.26 13.98 -31.28
CA LEU A 127 14.55 14.80 -30.27
C LEU A 127 14.28 14.01 -28.99
N LEU A 128 13.82 12.75 -29.10
CA LEU A 128 13.62 11.87 -27.93
C LEU A 128 14.92 11.54 -27.20
N THR A 129 16.07 11.53 -27.87
CA THR A 129 17.38 11.31 -27.21
C THR A 129 17.83 12.59 -26.50
N GLU A 130 17.77 13.73 -27.19
CA GLU A 130 18.10 15.06 -26.66
C GLU A 130 17.20 15.44 -25.45
N GLN A 131 15.92 15.05 -25.46
CA GLN A 131 14.98 15.22 -24.34
C GLN A 131 15.18 14.22 -23.19
N LEU A 132 15.90 13.11 -23.38
CA LEU A 132 16.25 12.17 -22.30
C LEU A 132 17.52 12.58 -21.55
N ASP A 133 18.41 13.34 -22.20
CA ASP A 133 19.62 13.90 -21.59
C ASP A 133 19.35 15.24 -20.86
N ALA A 134 18.21 15.89 -21.13
CA ALA A 134 17.75 17.09 -20.43
C ALA A 134 16.93 16.73 -19.17
N ALA A 135 17.09 17.51 -18.09
CA ALA A 135 16.39 17.28 -16.82
C ALA A 135 14.93 17.78 -16.79
N ASP A 136 14.56 18.68 -17.72
CA ASP A 136 13.25 19.31 -17.78
C ASP A 136 12.24 18.41 -18.50
N THR A 137 11.24 17.91 -17.77
CA THR A 137 10.34 16.83 -18.22
C THR A 137 8.98 17.31 -18.74
N GLU A 138 8.78 18.61 -18.90
CA GLU A 138 7.44 19.20 -19.12
C GLU A 138 6.93 19.12 -20.58
N ASP A 139 7.82 19.00 -21.59
CA ASP A 139 7.48 19.11 -23.02
C ASP A 139 7.81 17.85 -23.86
N ILE A 140 7.61 16.64 -23.31
CA ILE A 140 7.78 15.39 -24.06
C ILE A 140 6.68 15.26 -25.13
N CYS A 141 7.05 15.33 -26.40
CA CYS A 141 6.11 15.20 -27.52
C CYS A 141 5.66 13.75 -27.72
N SER A 142 4.63 13.32 -26.97
CA SER A 142 4.10 11.95 -27.00
C SER A 142 3.37 11.61 -28.31
N LEU A 143 3.37 10.32 -28.68
CA LEU A 143 2.82 9.83 -29.94
C LEU A 143 1.36 10.26 -30.26
N PRO A 144 0.43 10.39 -29.28
CA PRO A 144 -0.91 10.95 -29.53
C PRO A 144 -0.95 12.36 -30.13
N HIS A 145 0.14 13.13 -30.03
CA HIS A 145 0.26 14.44 -30.69
C HIS A 145 0.65 14.35 -32.17
N LEU A 146 1.37 13.29 -32.57
CA LEU A 146 1.85 13.10 -33.94
C LEU A 146 0.87 12.26 -34.78
N PHE A 147 0.16 11.33 -34.12
CA PHE A 147 -0.79 10.42 -34.75
C PHE A 147 -2.14 10.43 -34.04
N HIS A 148 -3.23 10.51 -34.80
CA HIS A 148 -4.59 10.32 -34.30
C HIS A 148 -5.29 9.15 -35.02
N PRO A 149 -6.25 8.46 -34.37
CA PRO A 149 -7.12 7.49 -35.04
C PRO A 149 -7.76 8.07 -36.31
N GLY A 150 -7.85 7.27 -37.36
CA GLY A 150 -8.37 7.66 -38.67
C GLY A 150 -7.36 8.28 -39.65
N MET A 151 -6.12 8.55 -39.22
CA MET A 151 -5.04 8.92 -40.14
C MET A 151 -4.68 7.76 -41.08
N VAL A 152 -4.64 8.02 -42.38
CA VAL A 152 -4.12 7.07 -43.37
C VAL A 152 -2.61 7.24 -43.49
N LEU A 153 -1.86 6.16 -43.28
CA LEU A 153 -0.41 6.10 -43.33
C LEU A 153 0.06 5.14 -44.43
N ARG A 154 1.13 5.53 -45.12
CA ARG A 154 1.93 4.64 -45.98
C ARG A 154 2.99 3.95 -45.14
N CYS A 155 2.90 2.63 -45.02
CA CYS A 155 3.76 1.81 -44.18
C CYS A 155 4.56 0.80 -45.02
N ILE A 156 5.76 0.44 -44.55
CA ILE A 156 6.50 -0.72 -45.03
C ILE A 156 6.54 -1.80 -43.94
N VAL A 157 6.42 -3.07 -44.34
CA VAL A 157 6.63 -4.20 -43.44
C VAL A 157 8.13 -4.30 -43.15
N ALA A 158 8.52 -3.83 -41.96
CA ALA A 158 9.92 -3.76 -41.54
C ALA A 158 10.43 -5.12 -41.04
N LYS A 159 9.58 -5.90 -40.35
CA LYS A 159 9.92 -7.22 -39.81
C LYS A 159 8.68 -8.10 -39.57
N LEU A 160 8.83 -9.42 -39.67
CA LEU A 160 7.78 -10.41 -39.37
C LEU A 160 8.18 -11.33 -38.20
N ASP A 161 7.87 -10.89 -36.97
CA ASP A 161 8.12 -11.68 -35.77
C ASP A 161 7.05 -12.76 -35.53
N ARG A 162 7.42 -13.78 -34.73
CA ARG A 162 6.50 -14.84 -34.26
C ARG A 162 6.34 -14.74 -32.75
N THR A 163 5.10 -14.61 -32.29
CA THR A 163 4.79 -14.56 -30.87
C THR A 163 5.01 -15.93 -30.20
N LYS A 164 5.11 -15.97 -28.87
CA LYS A 164 5.17 -17.22 -28.08
C LYS A 164 3.99 -18.18 -28.32
N ARG A 165 2.89 -17.73 -28.93
CA ARG A 165 1.72 -18.56 -29.29
C ARG A 165 1.72 -19.03 -30.76
N GLY A 166 2.78 -18.72 -31.53
CA GLY A 166 2.91 -19.09 -32.94
C GLY A 166 2.15 -18.20 -33.93
N SER A 167 1.49 -17.14 -33.49
CA SER A 167 0.95 -16.12 -34.40
C SER A 167 2.08 -15.24 -34.95
N LEU A 168 1.94 -14.81 -36.21
CA LEU A 168 2.80 -13.78 -36.80
C LEU A 168 2.35 -12.39 -36.30
N SER A 169 3.31 -11.52 -36.03
CA SER A 169 3.11 -10.12 -35.68
C SER A 169 3.87 -9.24 -36.66
N ILE A 170 3.15 -8.34 -37.35
CA ILE A 170 3.70 -7.48 -38.40
C ILE A 170 4.29 -6.23 -37.74
N GLN A 171 5.62 -6.07 -37.77
CA GLN A 171 6.27 -4.83 -37.35
C GLN A 171 6.37 -3.89 -38.55
N LEU A 172 5.83 -2.68 -38.40
CA LEU A 172 5.80 -1.66 -39.45
C LEU A 172 6.88 -0.61 -39.25
N SER A 173 7.19 0.11 -40.32
CA SER A 173 7.85 1.41 -40.27
C SER A 173 7.15 2.38 -41.23
N VAL A 174 7.16 3.66 -40.86
CA VAL A 174 6.75 4.78 -41.72
C VAL A 174 7.94 5.68 -42.11
N ASN A 175 9.16 5.29 -41.70
CA ASN A 175 10.37 6.06 -41.93
C ASN A 175 10.58 6.29 -43.43
N PRO A 176 10.66 7.55 -43.91
CA PRO A 176 10.76 7.85 -45.33
C PRO A 176 11.95 7.16 -46.01
N LYS A 177 13.06 6.96 -45.29
CA LYS A 177 14.28 6.29 -45.78
C LYS A 177 14.08 4.78 -46.02
N LEU A 178 13.00 4.20 -45.50
CA LEU A 178 12.57 2.82 -45.73
C LEU A 178 11.37 2.76 -46.69
N VAL A 179 10.36 3.62 -46.49
CA VAL A 179 9.13 3.67 -47.32
C VAL A 179 9.41 4.14 -48.75
N ASN A 180 10.24 5.18 -48.92
CA ASN A 180 10.60 5.75 -50.21
C ASN A 180 11.96 5.22 -50.72
N LYS A 181 12.52 4.17 -50.11
CA LYS A 181 13.86 3.60 -50.38
C LYS A 181 14.12 3.22 -51.84
N SER A 182 13.06 2.94 -52.59
CA SER A 182 13.10 2.57 -54.02
C SER A 182 13.13 3.77 -54.97
N LEU A 183 12.98 5.00 -54.48
CA LEU A 183 13.02 6.23 -55.28
C LEU A 183 14.44 6.82 -55.32
N THR A 184 14.93 7.09 -56.52
CA THR A 184 16.09 7.97 -56.74
C THR A 184 15.64 9.41 -56.96
N SER A 185 16.53 10.39 -56.78
CA SER A 185 16.26 11.79 -57.12
C SER A 185 15.75 11.95 -58.56
N SER A 186 16.41 11.28 -59.52
CA SER A 186 16.03 11.20 -60.94
C SER A 186 14.67 10.54 -61.23
N SER A 187 14.01 9.95 -60.23
CA SER A 187 12.69 9.32 -60.37
C SER A 187 11.53 10.23 -59.95
N LEU A 188 11.83 11.38 -59.35
CA LEU A 188 10.86 12.37 -58.87
C LEU A 188 10.27 13.21 -60.00
N LYS A 189 8.95 13.43 -59.96
CA LYS A 189 8.19 14.17 -60.98
C LYS A 189 7.05 14.96 -60.34
N ALA A 190 6.70 16.08 -60.96
CA ALA A 190 5.51 16.86 -60.60
C ALA A 190 4.23 15.98 -60.63
N GLY A 191 3.37 16.19 -59.63
CA GLY A 191 2.14 15.44 -59.42
C GLY A 191 2.28 14.16 -58.56
N MET A 192 3.49 13.69 -58.24
CA MET A 192 3.69 12.53 -57.36
C MET A 192 3.26 12.83 -55.92
N VAL A 193 2.64 11.85 -55.24
CA VAL A 193 2.23 11.94 -53.82
C VAL A 193 3.21 11.17 -52.94
N LEU A 194 4.03 11.92 -52.21
CA LEU A 194 5.03 11.43 -51.27
C LEU A 194 4.52 11.53 -49.83
N THR A 195 5.25 10.86 -48.95
CA THR A 195 5.00 10.83 -47.50
C THR A 195 6.33 11.09 -46.81
N GLY A 196 6.34 12.04 -45.88
CA GLY A 196 7.54 12.53 -45.21
C GLY A 196 7.24 13.03 -43.79
N PHE A 197 8.27 13.52 -43.13
CA PHE A 197 8.18 14.09 -41.78
C PHE A 197 8.81 15.49 -41.74
N VAL A 198 8.24 16.39 -40.95
CA VAL A 198 8.84 17.72 -40.72
C VAL A 198 10.17 17.55 -40.00
N GLU A 199 11.27 17.99 -40.65
CA GLU A 199 12.63 17.97 -40.11
C GLU A 199 12.95 19.27 -39.37
N SER A 200 12.54 20.41 -39.91
CA SER A 200 12.64 21.72 -39.27
C SER A 200 11.50 22.66 -39.68
N VAL A 201 11.24 23.66 -38.84
CA VAL A 201 10.32 24.77 -39.12
C VAL A 201 11.16 26.03 -39.32
N GLU A 202 10.84 26.80 -40.36
CA GLU A 202 11.56 28.01 -40.78
C GLU A 202 10.55 29.17 -40.98
N ASP A 203 11.01 30.42 -40.97
CA ASP A 203 10.15 31.62 -41.04
C ASP A 203 9.20 31.66 -42.27
N HIS A 204 9.55 30.93 -43.34
CA HIS A 204 8.84 30.93 -44.62
C HIS A 204 8.26 29.56 -45.02
N GLY A 205 8.43 28.52 -44.19
CA GLY A 205 8.00 27.16 -44.53
C GLY A 205 8.54 26.08 -43.58
N CYS A 206 8.54 24.83 -44.04
CA CYS A 206 9.12 23.71 -43.31
C CYS A 206 10.02 22.89 -44.23
N ILE A 207 11.13 22.37 -43.71
CA ILE A 207 11.89 21.31 -44.38
C ILE A 207 11.23 19.97 -44.03
N VAL A 208 11.06 19.11 -45.03
CA VAL A 208 10.45 17.79 -44.88
C VAL A 208 11.45 16.71 -45.30
N ASP A 209 11.77 15.78 -44.40
CA ASP A 209 12.49 14.56 -44.76
C ASP A 209 11.57 13.64 -45.56
N ILE A 210 11.86 13.52 -46.86
CA ILE A 210 11.22 12.56 -47.77
C ILE A 210 12.05 11.28 -47.97
N GLY A 211 13.18 11.14 -47.27
CA GLY A 211 14.01 9.92 -47.23
C GLY A 211 14.88 9.66 -48.46
N ILE A 212 14.92 10.58 -49.42
CA ILE A 212 15.65 10.44 -50.69
C ILE A 212 16.99 11.16 -50.58
N SER A 213 18.09 10.42 -50.73
CA SER A 213 19.44 10.96 -50.59
C SER A 213 19.74 12.07 -51.62
N GLY A 214 20.42 13.13 -51.16
CA GLY A 214 20.78 14.28 -51.99
C GLY A 214 19.65 15.23 -52.38
N THR A 215 18.41 14.98 -51.91
CA THR A 215 17.23 15.80 -52.23
C THR A 215 16.74 16.53 -50.97
N LYS A 216 16.62 17.86 -51.02
CA LYS A 216 15.91 18.64 -49.98
C LYS A 216 14.49 18.93 -50.44
N ALA A 217 13.50 18.69 -49.58
CA ALA A 217 12.11 19.01 -49.86
C ALA A 217 11.62 20.15 -48.95
N PHE A 218 11.02 21.18 -49.57
CA PHE A 218 10.61 22.41 -48.89
C PHE A 218 9.11 22.66 -49.09
N LEU A 219 8.40 22.85 -47.98
CA LEU A 219 6.97 23.14 -47.93
C LEU A 219 6.77 24.63 -47.58
N PRO A 220 6.49 25.52 -48.55
CA PRO A 220 6.28 26.93 -48.28
C PRO A 220 4.98 27.17 -47.48
N LYS A 221 4.99 28.14 -46.56
CA LYS A 221 3.86 28.43 -45.65
C LYS A 221 2.52 28.67 -46.39
N ASN A 222 2.57 29.21 -47.62
CA ASN A 222 1.41 29.47 -48.48
C ASN A 222 0.76 28.19 -49.10
N ALA A 223 1.44 27.05 -49.08
CA ALA A 223 0.96 25.77 -49.62
C ALA A 223 0.34 24.85 -48.53
N ILE A 224 0.21 25.33 -47.30
CA ILE A 224 -0.48 24.66 -46.20
C ILE A 224 -1.95 25.12 -46.22
N LYS A 225 -2.87 24.25 -46.65
CA LYS A 225 -4.30 24.57 -46.80
C LYS A 225 -5.21 23.49 -46.21
N THR A 226 -5.05 23.21 -44.92
CA THR A 226 -5.93 22.35 -44.13
C THR A 226 -7.28 23.02 -43.85
N LYS A 227 -8.37 22.24 -43.89
CA LYS A 227 -9.76 22.70 -43.64
C LYS A 227 -10.33 22.32 -42.28
N GLN A 228 -9.57 21.58 -41.47
CA GLN A 228 -9.99 21.10 -40.14
C GLN A 228 -8.82 21.25 -39.16
N ASN A 229 -9.17 21.60 -37.92
CA ASN A 229 -8.30 22.14 -36.89
C ASN A 229 -7.64 23.48 -37.25
N ASN A 230 -7.18 24.20 -36.22
CA ASN A 230 -6.59 25.53 -36.33
C ASN A 230 -5.34 25.54 -37.24
N PRO A 231 -4.92 26.72 -37.76
CA PRO A 231 -3.61 26.91 -38.36
C PRO A 231 -2.50 26.89 -37.30
N GLY A 232 -2.45 25.82 -36.50
CA GLY A 232 -1.31 25.50 -35.65
C GLY A 232 -0.14 25.07 -36.53
N GLU A 233 1.04 25.57 -36.20
CA GLU A 233 2.23 25.34 -37.03
C GLU A 233 2.62 23.86 -37.03
N LEU A 234 3.06 23.36 -38.19
CA LEU A 234 3.45 21.97 -38.37
C LEU A 234 4.66 21.66 -37.47
N LYS A 235 4.44 20.91 -36.39
CA LYS A 235 5.49 20.57 -35.43
C LYS A 235 6.57 19.68 -36.06
N VAL A 236 7.81 19.80 -35.57
CA VAL A 236 8.89 18.88 -35.94
C VAL A 236 8.48 17.44 -35.56
N GLY A 237 8.73 16.48 -36.44
CA GLY A 237 8.25 15.11 -36.29
C GLY A 237 6.80 14.86 -36.71
N GLN A 238 6.05 15.87 -37.19
CA GLN A 238 4.70 15.65 -37.74
C GLN A 238 4.74 14.84 -39.04
N TYR A 239 3.88 13.83 -39.17
CA TYR A 239 3.69 13.08 -40.41
C TYR A 239 2.92 13.92 -41.44
N VAL A 240 3.44 14.01 -42.67
CA VAL A 240 2.81 14.76 -43.77
C VAL A 240 2.76 13.94 -45.06
N THR A 241 1.55 13.82 -45.62
CA THR A 241 1.34 13.42 -47.02
C THR A 241 1.36 14.69 -47.87
N CYS A 242 2.18 14.70 -48.91
CA CYS A 242 2.49 15.89 -49.69
C CYS A 242 2.57 15.59 -51.19
N GLN A 243 2.10 16.53 -52.01
CA GLN A 243 2.23 16.47 -53.45
C GLN A 243 3.49 17.23 -53.89
N VAL A 244 4.23 16.66 -54.85
CA VAL A 244 5.33 17.34 -55.53
C VAL A 244 4.74 18.33 -56.54
N GLU A 245 4.89 19.63 -56.31
CA GLU A 245 4.49 20.66 -57.28
C GLU A 245 5.56 20.85 -58.35
N ASP A 246 6.83 20.99 -57.95
CA ASP A 246 7.95 21.29 -58.83
C ASP A 246 9.27 20.66 -58.35
N VAL A 247 10.17 20.34 -59.27
CA VAL A 247 11.45 19.65 -59.05
C VAL A 247 12.58 20.47 -59.68
N LYS A 248 13.24 21.29 -58.86
CA LYS A 248 14.24 22.28 -59.28
C LYS A 248 15.67 21.77 -59.13
N SER A 249 16.57 22.42 -59.88
CA SER A 249 18.03 22.28 -59.77
C SER A 249 18.51 20.83 -59.87
N ASP A 250 18.14 20.15 -60.96
CA ASP A 250 18.47 18.75 -61.24
C ASP A 250 18.11 17.80 -60.08
N SER A 251 16.84 17.86 -59.67
CA SER A 251 16.26 17.04 -58.60
C SER A 251 16.89 17.22 -57.21
N ARG A 252 17.63 18.31 -56.95
CA ARG A 252 18.21 18.61 -55.62
C ARG A 252 17.23 19.31 -54.68
N VAL A 253 16.28 20.09 -55.22
CA VAL A 253 15.29 20.84 -54.43
C VAL A 253 13.88 20.57 -54.94
N VAL A 254 12.99 20.14 -54.05
CA VAL A 254 11.61 19.78 -54.38
C VAL A 254 10.66 20.70 -53.63
N HIS A 255 9.72 21.32 -54.35
CA HIS A 255 8.63 22.06 -53.74
C HIS A 255 7.45 21.13 -53.44
N LEU A 256 7.03 21.12 -52.17
CA LEU A 256 5.93 20.31 -51.67
C LEU A 256 4.68 21.15 -51.40
N SER A 257 3.53 20.49 -51.46
CA SER A 257 2.23 21.10 -51.21
C SER A 257 1.35 20.19 -50.35
N VAL A 258 0.66 20.77 -49.36
CA VAL A 258 -0.24 20.06 -48.43
C VAL A 258 -1.64 20.63 -48.59
N ASN A 259 -2.23 20.32 -49.74
CA ASN A 259 -3.62 20.59 -50.09
C ASN A 259 -4.37 19.26 -50.20
N PRO A 260 -5.27 18.94 -49.25
CA PRO A 260 -6.02 17.68 -49.24
C PRO A 260 -6.78 17.41 -50.55
N VAL A 261 -7.25 18.43 -51.25
CA VAL A 261 -8.06 18.27 -52.47
C VAL A 261 -7.21 17.80 -53.66
N THR A 262 -5.99 18.33 -53.84
CA THR A 262 -5.13 17.92 -54.97
C THR A 262 -4.42 16.60 -54.70
N ILE A 263 -4.14 16.29 -53.43
CA ILE A 263 -3.69 14.97 -52.99
C ILE A 263 -4.79 13.92 -53.23
N ALA A 264 -6.04 14.20 -52.85
CA ALA A 264 -7.19 13.31 -53.10
C ALA A 264 -7.44 13.02 -54.59
N GLN A 265 -7.11 13.96 -55.47
CA GLN A 265 -7.34 13.87 -56.91
C GLN A 265 -6.11 13.40 -57.71
N ALA A 266 -4.99 13.13 -57.04
CA ALA A 266 -3.75 12.71 -57.68
C ALA A 266 -3.86 11.31 -58.30
N CYS A 267 -4.05 11.28 -59.62
CA CYS A 267 -4.14 10.06 -60.41
C CYS A 267 -2.87 9.81 -61.20
N ALA A 268 -2.41 8.55 -61.24
CA ALA A 268 -1.32 8.11 -62.09
C ALA A 268 -1.70 8.22 -63.58
N GLU A 269 -0.93 8.99 -64.36
CA GLU A 269 -1.01 9.04 -65.83
C GLU A 269 0.09 8.21 -66.50
N THR A 270 -0.23 7.56 -67.62
CA THR A 270 0.72 6.78 -68.43
C THR A 270 1.95 7.59 -68.85
N LYS A 271 1.81 8.90 -69.06
CA LYS A 271 2.89 9.83 -69.44
C LYS A 271 4.00 9.94 -68.39
N GLN A 272 3.71 9.67 -67.12
CA GLN A 272 4.68 9.84 -66.02
C GLN A 272 5.68 8.66 -65.93
N GLY A 273 5.51 7.58 -66.70
CA GLY A 273 6.49 6.49 -66.81
C GLY A 273 6.60 5.65 -65.53
N TRP A 274 5.46 5.22 -64.99
CA TRP A 274 5.38 4.44 -63.76
C TRP A 274 6.02 3.06 -63.89
N ASN A 275 6.69 2.63 -62.82
CA ASN A 275 7.20 1.29 -62.60
C ASN A 275 6.65 0.76 -61.25
N LEU A 276 6.87 -0.52 -60.94
CA LEU A 276 6.36 -1.11 -59.68
C LEU A 276 6.98 -0.48 -58.41
N THR A 277 8.21 0.04 -58.52
CA THR A 277 8.96 0.68 -57.41
C THR A 277 8.50 2.10 -57.08
N ASN A 278 7.81 2.76 -58.00
CA ASN A 278 7.26 4.11 -57.85
C ASN A 278 5.73 4.10 -57.71
N LEU A 279 5.07 2.95 -57.93
CA LEU A 279 3.64 2.77 -57.70
C LEU A 279 3.37 2.61 -56.19
N LEU A 280 3.44 3.73 -55.47
CA LEU A 280 3.28 3.76 -54.01
C LEU A 280 1.81 3.62 -53.58
N PRO A 281 1.53 2.97 -52.43
CA PRO A 281 0.17 2.91 -51.87
C PRO A 281 -0.42 4.30 -51.59
N GLY A 282 -1.74 4.42 -51.71
CA GLY A 282 -2.48 5.69 -51.61
C GLY A 282 -2.62 6.47 -52.93
N LEU A 283 -1.95 6.04 -54.00
CA LEU A 283 -2.09 6.65 -55.33
C LEU A 283 -3.34 6.13 -56.05
N LEU A 284 -4.07 7.01 -56.74
CA LEU A 284 -5.20 6.60 -57.58
C LEU A 284 -4.74 6.15 -58.97
N VAL A 285 -5.36 5.11 -59.51
CA VAL A 285 -5.15 4.61 -60.88
C VAL A 285 -6.48 4.51 -61.62
N LYS A 286 -6.47 4.81 -62.92
CA LYS A 286 -7.56 4.44 -63.85
C LYS A 286 -7.29 3.02 -64.34
N ALA A 287 -8.26 2.14 -64.15
CA ALA A 287 -8.13 0.71 -64.38
C ALA A 287 -9.34 0.16 -65.14
N THR A 288 -9.12 -0.85 -65.99
CA THR A 288 -10.17 -1.51 -66.78
C THR A 288 -10.42 -2.90 -66.23
N ILE A 289 -11.69 -3.26 -66.00
CA ILE A 289 -12.06 -4.59 -65.49
C ILE A 289 -11.77 -5.63 -66.57
N LYS A 290 -10.74 -6.44 -66.35
CA LYS A 290 -10.32 -7.54 -67.22
C LYS A 290 -11.20 -8.77 -67.03
N LYS A 291 -11.61 -9.04 -65.79
CA LYS A 291 -12.47 -10.18 -65.44
C LYS A 291 -13.24 -9.96 -64.14
N VAL A 292 -14.52 -10.33 -64.12
CA VAL A 292 -15.34 -10.42 -62.91
C VAL A 292 -15.26 -11.85 -62.34
N THR A 293 -15.08 -11.99 -61.02
CA THR A 293 -15.11 -13.30 -60.34
C THR A 293 -16.01 -13.24 -59.11
N LYS A 294 -16.49 -14.41 -58.64
CA LYS A 294 -17.34 -14.53 -57.44
C LYS A 294 -16.70 -13.96 -56.15
N HIS A 295 -15.38 -13.77 -56.16
CA HIS A 295 -14.58 -13.41 -54.97
C HIS A 295 -13.82 -12.08 -55.12
N GLY A 296 -13.96 -11.39 -56.26
CA GLY A 296 -13.26 -10.14 -56.55
C GLY A 296 -13.12 -9.85 -58.06
N LEU A 297 -12.47 -8.73 -58.38
CA LEU A 297 -12.22 -8.25 -59.74
C LEU A 297 -10.73 -8.36 -60.10
N LEU A 298 -10.45 -8.75 -61.33
CA LEU A 298 -9.13 -8.61 -61.95
C LEU A 298 -9.16 -7.43 -62.91
N LEU A 299 -8.16 -6.55 -62.79
CA LEU A 299 -8.08 -5.27 -63.50
C LEU A 299 -6.73 -5.14 -64.21
N ASP A 300 -6.72 -4.50 -65.38
CA ASP A 300 -5.49 -4.02 -66.01
C ASP A 300 -5.42 -2.48 -65.94
N PHE A 301 -4.24 -1.93 -65.68
CA PHE A 301 -4.04 -0.48 -65.53
C PHE A 301 -2.63 -0.05 -65.99
N LEU A 302 -2.48 1.24 -66.29
CA LEU A 302 -1.21 1.84 -66.78
C LEU A 302 -0.55 1.07 -67.93
N SER A 303 -1.36 0.45 -68.80
CA SER A 303 -1.00 -0.38 -69.97
C SER A 303 -0.21 -1.69 -69.74
N SER A 304 0.49 -1.85 -68.61
CA SER A 304 1.41 -2.98 -68.38
C SER A 304 1.26 -3.67 -67.02
N PHE A 305 0.37 -3.20 -66.14
CA PHE A 305 0.15 -3.77 -64.81
C PHE A 305 -1.23 -4.43 -64.71
N SER A 306 -1.28 -5.58 -64.04
CA SER A 306 -2.54 -6.20 -63.61
C SER A 306 -2.64 -6.13 -62.09
N GLY A 307 -3.82 -5.79 -61.58
CA GLY A 307 -4.13 -5.70 -60.15
C GLY A 307 -5.38 -6.49 -59.79
N GLN A 308 -5.58 -6.69 -58.49
CA GLN A 308 -6.76 -7.35 -57.94
C GLN A 308 -7.50 -6.48 -56.93
N VAL A 309 -8.83 -6.57 -56.92
CA VAL A 309 -9.71 -6.04 -55.85
C VAL A 309 -10.47 -7.23 -55.29
N ASP A 310 -10.25 -7.59 -54.04
CA ASP A 310 -11.04 -8.62 -53.36
C ASP A 310 -12.36 -8.07 -52.80
N VAL A 311 -13.23 -8.96 -52.32
CA VAL A 311 -14.58 -8.64 -51.83
C VAL A 311 -14.63 -7.59 -50.71
N LEU A 312 -13.60 -7.48 -49.86
CA LEU A 312 -13.60 -6.52 -48.75
C LEU A 312 -13.39 -5.09 -49.25
N HIS A 313 -12.78 -4.94 -50.43
CA HIS A 313 -12.39 -3.66 -51.03
C HIS A 313 -13.25 -3.25 -52.24
N MET A 314 -14.36 -3.93 -52.49
CA MET A 314 -15.48 -3.48 -53.34
C MET A 314 -16.50 -2.65 -52.54
N GLU A 315 -17.40 -1.94 -53.24
CA GLU A 315 -18.51 -1.22 -52.60
C GLU A 315 -19.63 -2.16 -52.09
N PRO A 316 -20.13 -2.00 -50.85
CA PRO A 316 -21.25 -2.76 -50.33
C PRO A 316 -22.49 -2.73 -51.25
N GLY A 317 -23.03 -3.90 -51.57
CA GLY A 317 -24.23 -4.05 -52.41
C GLY A 317 -24.03 -3.84 -53.92
N GLN A 318 -22.88 -3.36 -54.38
CA GLN A 318 -22.61 -3.09 -55.82
C GLN A 318 -21.93 -4.25 -56.56
N THR A 319 -21.85 -5.44 -55.97
CA THR A 319 -21.18 -6.61 -56.57
C THR A 319 -21.77 -7.07 -57.91
N SER A 320 -23.02 -6.69 -58.24
CA SER A 320 -23.69 -6.98 -59.51
C SER A 320 -23.60 -5.87 -60.56
N SER A 321 -23.12 -4.67 -60.23
CA SER A 321 -23.03 -3.54 -61.17
C SER A 321 -21.70 -3.44 -61.94
N TYR A 322 -20.73 -4.31 -61.66
CA TYR A 322 -19.44 -4.33 -62.34
C TYR A 322 -19.47 -5.26 -63.57
N THR A 323 -19.09 -4.73 -64.74
CA THR A 323 -19.02 -5.47 -66.00
C THR A 323 -17.59 -5.54 -66.55
N GLU A 324 -17.28 -6.59 -67.31
CA GLU A 324 -16.00 -6.72 -67.99
C GLU A 324 -15.86 -5.65 -69.10
N GLY A 325 -14.68 -5.05 -69.22
CA GLY A 325 -14.40 -3.92 -70.10
C GLY A 325 -14.72 -2.53 -69.51
N ALA A 326 -15.42 -2.42 -68.38
CA ALA A 326 -15.70 -1.13 -67.75
C ALA A 326 -14.44 -0.48 -67.16
N GLN A 327 -14.35 0.85 -67.25
CA GLN A 327 -13.29 1.63 -66.57
C GLN A 327 -13.75 2.08 -65.18
N VAL A 328 -12.85 1.97 -64.20
CA VAL A 328 -13.05 2.37 -62.81
C VAL A 328 -11.82 3.14 -62.29
N GLN A 329 -12.01 3.97 -61.27
CA GLN A 329 -10.92 4.53 -60.48
C GLN A 329 -10.69 3.66 -59.26
N ALA A 330 -9.43 3.32 -58.98
CA ALA A 330 -9.05 2.49 -57.84
C ALA A 330 -7.87 3.12 -57.08
N CYS A 331 -7.84 2.95 -55.76
CA CYS A 331 -6.69 3.31 -54.92
C CYS A 331 -5.74 2.12 -54.80
N VAL A 332 -4.42 2.34 -54.91
CA VAL A 332 -3.40 1.31 -54.60
C VAL A 332 -3.37 1.06 -53.09
N LEU A 333 -3.68 -0.17 -52.67
CA LEU A 333 -3.63 -0.62 -51.27
C LEU A 333 -2.25 -1.14 -50.89
N TYR A 334 -1.67 -1.98 -51.74
CA TYR A 334 -0.38 -2.61 -51.49
C TYR A 334 0.28 -3.03 -52.81
N SER A 335 1.61 -3.08 -52.80
CA SER A 335 2.39 -3.64 -53.90
C SER A 335 3.37 -4.68 -53.36
N GLU A 336 3.42 -5.84 -54.01
CA GLU A 336 4.33 -6.93 -53.64
C GLU A 336 5.46 -7.06 -54.69
N PRO A 337 6.69 -6.62 -54.39
CA PRO A 337 7.76 -6.58 -55.39
C PRO A 337 8.12 -7.94 -55.99
N SER A 338 7.95 -9.04 -55.24
CA SER A 338 8.41 -10.37 -55.65
C SER A 338 7.48 -11.08 -56.64
N THR A 339 6.17 -10.83 -56.57
CA THR A 339 5.15 -11.40 -57.47
C THR A 339 4.69 -10.41 -58.54
N ARG A 340 5.00 -9.11 -58.36
CA ARG A 340 4.42 -7.98 -59.09
C ARG A 340 2.90 -7.81 -58.91
N LEU A 341 2.33 -8.44 -57.89
CA LEU A 341 0.92 -8.29 -57.56
C LEU A 341 0.65 -6.91 -56.94
N VAL A 342 -0.41 -6.25 -57.39
CA VAL A 342 -0.88 -4.98 -56.83
C VAL A 342 -2.31 -5.16 -56.30
N GLY A 343 -2.48 -4.90 -55.01
CA GLY A 343 -3.79 -4.81 -54.37
C GLY A 343 -4.40 -3.43 -54.61
N LEU A 344 -5.66 -3.41 -55.05
CA LEU A 344 -6.41 -2.21 -55.37
C LEU A 344 -7.70 -2.16 -54.53
N SER A 345 -8.25 -0.96 -54.30
CA SER A 345 -9.59 -0.78 -53.73
C SER A 345 -10.46 0.14 -54.58
N LEU A 346 -11.76 -0.19 -54.64
CA LEU A 346 -12.80 0.64 -55.24
C LEU A 346 -13.64 1.39 -54.20
N ARG A 347 -13.39 1.20 -52.90
CA ARG A 347 -14.17 1.86 -51.84
C ARG A 347 -14.02 3.37 -51.87
N SER A 348 -15.15 4.05 -51.85
CA SER A 348 -15.25 5.50 -52.05
C SER A 348 -14.57 6.33 -50.97
N HIS A 349 -14.39 5.82 -49.74
CA HIS A 349 -13.58 6.51 -48.72
C HIS A 349 -12.09 6.55 -49.06
N LEU A 350 -11.58 5.56 -49.80
CA LEU A 350 -10.18 5.52 -50.28
C LEU A 350 -10.01 6.12 -51.68
N VAL A 351 -11.07 6.13 -52.50
CA VAL A 351 -11.04 6.68 -53.88
C VAL A 351 -11.35 8.18 -53.91
N LYS A 352 -12.13 8.71 -52.97
CA LYS A 352 -12.47 10.15 -52.85
C LYS A 352 -11.66 10.82 -51.72
N SER A 353 -10.40 10.41 -51.54
CA SER A 353 -9.59 10.53 -50.30
C SER A 353 -9.23 11.96 -49.85
N GLY A 354 -10.23 12.76 -49.48
CA GLY A 354 -10.11 14.12 -48.93
C GLY A 354 -10.63 14.27 -47.50
N THR A 355 -11.03 13.17 -46.87
CA THR A 355 -11.51 13.08 -45.48
C THR A 355 -10.69 12.03 -44.73
N ALA A 356 -10.50 12.21 -43.41
CA ALA A 356 -9.98 11.14 -42.57
C ALA A 356 -10.92 9.91 -42.63
N VAL A 357 -10.38 8.73 -42.37
CA VAL A 357 -11.17 7.49 -42.36
C VAL A 357 -11.77 7.31 -40.97
N ASP A 358 -13.09 7.18 -40.86
CA ASP A 358 -13.76 7.08 -39.56
C ASP A 358 -13.25 5.85 -38.78
N PRO A 359 -12.60 6.04 -37.61
CA PRO A 359 -11.99 4.94 -36.85
C PRO A 359 -13.01 4.14 -36.02
N VAL A 360 -14.24 4.66 -35.91
CA VAL A 360 -15.35 4.09 -35.14
C VAL A 360 -16.49 3.71 -36.11
N PRO A 361 -17.18 2.57 -35.92
CA PRO A 361 -18.33 2.22 -36.75
C PRO A 361 -19.47 3.25 -36.66
N ALA A 362 -20.22 3.43 -37.75
CA ALA A 362 -21.38 4.34 -37.79
C ALA A 362 -22.53 3.91 -36.85
N ASP A 363 -22.58 2.63 -36.48
CA ASP A 363 -23.49 2.02 -35.51
C ASP A 363 -22.88 1.89 -34.09
N GLY A 364 -21.69 2.45 -33.86
CA GLY A 364 -21.02 2.51 -32.56
C GLY A 364 -20.09 1.31 -32.24
N ASP A 365 -19.44 1.37 -31.08
CA ASP A 365 -18.44 0.37 -30.68
C ASP A 365 -19.06 -0.90 -30.07
N ARG A 366 -19.48 -1.79 -30.98
CA ARG A 366 -20.11 -3.08 -30.71
C ARG A 366 -19.12 -4.24 -30.51
N ILE A 367 -17.83 -3.96 -30.28
CA ILE A 367 -16.82 -5.02 -30.12
C ILE A 367 -17.18 -5.91 -28.92
N GLY A 368 -17.07 -7.23 -29.07
CA GLY A 368 -17.43 -8.20 -28.05
C GLY A 368 -18.94 -8.53 -27.94
N GLU A 369 -19.83 -7.85 -28.68
CA GLU A 369 -21.26 -8.18 -28.75
C GLU A 369 -21.50 -9.59 -29.32
N VAL A 370 -22.48 -10.31 -28.79
CA VAL A 370 -22.93 -11.61 -29.30
C VAL A 370 -24.25 -11.43 -30.06
N VAL A 371 -24.15 -11.34 -31.38
CA VAL A 371 -25.27 -11.08 -32.28
C VAL A 371 -25.90 -12.42 -32.69
N LYS A 372 -27.23 -12.47 -32.70
CA LYS A 372 -28.03 -13.63 -33.12
C LYS A 372 -28.68 -13.36 -34.49
N GLU A 373 -29.18 -14.41 -35.12
CA GLU A 373 -29.99 -14.35 -36.35
C GLU A 373 -29.24 -13.80 -37.58
N CYS A 374 -27.91 -13.79 -37.54
CA CYS A 374 -27.05 -13.30 -38.63
C CYS A 374 -27.18 -14.20 -39.87
N ARG A 375 -27.40 -13.61 -41.04
CA ARG A 375 -27.56 -14.31 -42.33
C ARG A 375 -26.23 -14.39 -43.05
N MET A 376 -25.82 -15.57 -43.51
CA MET A 376 -24.59 -15.71 -44.31
C MET A 376 -24.87 -15.44 -45.80
N THR A 377 -24.17 -14.47 -46.39
CA THR A 377 -24.46 -13.97 -47.75
C THR A 377 -23.53 -14.53 -48.81
N SER A 378 -22.25 -14.76 -48.49
CA SER A 378 -21.30 -15.39 -49.41
C SER A 378 -20.17 -16.12 -48.69
N MET A 379 -19.77 -17.28 -49.23
CA MET A 379 -18.60 -18.06 -48.81
C MET A 379 -17.46 -17.84 -49.80
N HIS A 380 -16.26 -17.58 -49.29
CA HIS A 380 -15.02 -17.31 -50.04
C HIS A 380 -14.00 -18.39 -49.71
N HIS A 381 -13.74 -19.27 -50.69
CA HIS A 381 -12.96 -20.49 -50.49
C HIS A 381 -11.58 -20.19 -49.85
N MET A 382 -11.20 -21.01 -48.85
CA MET A 382 -10.01 -20.85 -47.99
C MET A 382 -9.92 -19.55 -47.16
N SER A 383 -10.66 -18.49 -47.50
CA SER A 383 -10.49 -17.16 -46.88
C SER A 383 -11.50 -16.84 -45.78
N GLY A 384 -12.78 -17.15 -45.97
CA GLY A 384 -13.82 -16.83 -44.98
C GLY A 384 -15.23 -16.73 -45.55
N ALA A 385 -16.12 -16.03 -44.85
CA ALA A 385 -17.49 -15.77 -45.29
C ALA A 385 -17.96 -14.36 -44.91
N MET A 386 -18.82 -13.79 -45.74
CA MET A 386 -19.55 -12.55 -45.45
C MET A 386 -20.88 -12.90 -44.79
N LEU A 387 -21.19 -12.20 -43.70
CA LEU A 387 -22.45 -12.25 -42.97
C LEU A 387 -23.10 -10.86 -42.97
N GLU A 388 -24.41 -10.85 -42.86
CA GLU A 388 -25.28 -9.70 -42.67
C GLU A 388 -25.88 -9.82 -41.27
N LEU A 389 -25.69 -8.80 -40.43
CA LEU A 389 -26.29 -8.74 -39.10
C LEU A 389 -27.76 -8.28 -39.20
N PRO A 390 -28.61 -8.43 -38.17
CA PRO A 390 -30.04 -8.10 -38.25
C PRO A 390 -30.36 -6.64 -38.61
N ASP A 391 -29.41 -5.74 -38.30
CA ASP A 391 -29.39 -4.31 -38.64
C ASP A 391 -28.95 -4.00 -40.09
N LYS A 392 -28.64 -5.04 -40.88
CA LYS A 392 -28.08 -5.00 -42.26
C LYS A 392 -26.63 -4.53 -42.38
N THR A 393 -25.89 -4.35 -41.28
CA THR A 393 -24.44 -4.15 -41.36
C THR A 393 -23.75 -5.42 -41.88
N LEU A 394 -22.62 -5.23 -42.57
CA LEU A 394 -21.81 -6.33 -43.09
C LEU A 394 -20.68 -6.70 -42.13
N ALA A 395 -20.47 -8.01 -42.02
CA ALA A 395 -19.47 -8.63 -41.17
C ALA A 395 -18.70 -9.70 -41.95
N PHE A 396 -17.42 -9.91 -41.63
CA PHE A 396 -16.59 -10.96 -42.20
C PHE A 396 -16.13 -11.95 -41.13
N VAL A 397 -16.27 -13.25 -41.42
CA VAL A 397 -15.71 -14.34 -40.62
C VAL A 397 -14.55 -14.97 -41.39
N HIS A 398 -13.32 -14.75 -40.94
CA HIS A 398 -12.15 -15.44 -41.49
C HIS A 398 -12.30 -16.98 -41.38
N SER A 399 -11.75 -17.76 -42.31
CA SER A 399 -11.94 -19.22 -42.39
C SER A 399 -11.60 -19.96 -41.08
N ASN A 400 -10.53 -19.56 -40.38
CA ASN A 400 -10.21 -20.04 -39.03
C ASN A 400 -11.35 -19.88 -38.00
N HIS A 401 -12.16 -18.83 -38.13
CA HIS A 401 -13.21 -18.42 -37.19
C HIS A 401 -14.62 -18.92 -37.54
N LEU A 402 -14.77 -19.63 -38.66
CA LEU A 402 -16.01 -20.35 -39.04
C LEU A 402 -16.25 -21.62 -38.21
N LYS A 403 -15.19 -22.23 -37.67
CA LYS A 403 -15.22 -23.53 -36.98
C LYS A 403 -14.27 -23.59 -35.80
N GLU A 404 -14.46 -24.58 -34.92
CA GLU A 404 -13.56 -24.85 -33.81
C GLU A 404 -12.24 -25.50 -34.28
N SER A 405 -11.15 -25.31 -33.52
CA SER A 405 -9.80 -25.72 -33.95
C SER A 405 -9.59 -27.22 -34.16
N HIS A 406 -10.44 -28.05 -33.54
CA HIS A 406 -10.32 -29.52 -33.57
C HIS A 406 -11.32 -30.20 -34.51
N GLU A 407 -12.27 -29.46 -35.12
CA GLU A 407 -13.29 -30.05 -36.00
C GLU A 407 -12.83 -30.08 -37.46
N PRO A 408 -13.16 -31.12 -38.25
CA PRO A 408 -12.95 -31.12 -39.69
C PRO A 408 -13.78 -30.02 -40.36
N ALA A 409 -13.24 -29.40 -41.42
CA ALA A 409 -13.98 -28.34 -42.14
C ALA A 409 -15.08 -28.96 -42.99
N ASN A 410 -16.34 -28.71 -42.63
CA ASN A 410 -17.50 -29.05 -43.46
C ASN A 410 -18.27 -27.78 -43.82
N GLU A 411 -17.63 -26.96 -44.67
CA GLU A 411 -18.08 -25.63 -45.11
C GLU A 411 -19.53 -25.62 -45.60
N ASN A 412 -19.94 -26.66 -46.33
CA ASN A 412 -21.29 -26.83 -46.85
C ASN A 412 -22.35 -26.93 -45.75
N ARG A 413 -22.03 -27.57 -44.60
CA ARG A 413 -22.98 -27.70 -43.48
C ARG A 413 -23.18 -26.37 -42.74
N VAL A 414 -22.17 -25.50 -42.71
CA VAL A 414 -22.32 -24.15 -42.14
C VAL A 414 -23.18 -23.30 -43.08
N PHE A 415 -22.92 -23.33 -44.39
CA PHE A 415 -23.70 -22.59 -45.39
C PHE A 415 -25.16 -23.07 -45.55
N ALA A 416 -25.47 -24.31 -45.16
CA ALA A 416 -26.83 -24.83 -45.16
C ALA A 416 -27.70 -24.39 -43.96
N MET A 417 -27.15 -23.64 -42.99
CA MET A 417 -27.93 -23.09 -41.88
C MET A 417 -28.55 -21.73 -42.27
N PRO A 418 -29.84 -21.47 -41.96
CA PRO A 418 -30.50 -20.22 -42.35
C PRO A 418 -30.05 -19.01 -41.53
N THR A 419 -29.63 -19.24 -40.28
CA THR A 419 -29.23 -18.22 -39.32
C THR A 419 -28.05 -18.68 -38.46
N HIS A 420 -27.22 -17.74 -38.06
CA HIS A 420 -26.08 -17.96 -37.18
C HIS A 420 -26.14 -17.09 -35.91
N THR A 421 -25.37 -17.48 -34.90
CA THR A 421 -24.97 -16.58 -33.80
C THR A 421 -23.48 -16.34 -33.97
N CYS A 422 -23.04 -15.08 -33.94
CA CYS A 422 -21.64 -14.71 -34.01
C CYS A 422 -21.25 -13.81 -32.82
N ARG A 423 -19.95 -13.73 -32.54
CA ARG A 423 -19.40 -12.67 -31.68
C ARG A 423 -18.60 -11.70 -32.52
N ILE A 424 -18.83 -10.40 -32.36
CA ILE A 424 -17.98 -9.36 -32.94
C ILE A 424 -16.63 -9.40 -32.22
N LEU A 425 -15.56 -9.69 -32.97
CA LEU A 425 -14.19 -9.69 -32.46
C LEU A 425 -13.59 -8.30 -32.52
N ASP A 426 -13.82 -7.60 -33.63
CA ASP A 426 -13.11 -6.36 -33.93
C ASP A 426 -13.78 -5.57 -35.08
N PHE A 427 -13.29 -4.34 -35.30
CA PHE A 427 -13.57 -3.51 -36.48
C PHE A 427 -12.26 -3.19 -37.21
N SER A 428 -12.31 -3.14 -38.55
CA SER A 428 -11.19 -2.63 -39.36
C SER A 428 -11.56 -1.26 -39.95
N PRO A 429 -10.99 -0.15 -39.45
CA PRO A 429 -11.15 1.16 -40.06
C PRO A 429 -10.72 1.19 -41.53
N MET A 430 -9.68 0.42 -41.89
CA MET A 430 -9.17 0.37 -43.26
C MET A 430 -10.20 -0.24 -44.23
N ASP A 431 -10.83 -1.34 -43.80
CA ASP A 431 -11.78 -2.10 -44.62
C ASP A 431 -13.24 -1.67 -44.39
N GLN A 432 -13.52 -0.81 -43.41
CA GLN A 432 -14.87 -0.38 -42.99
C GLN A 432 -15.84 -1.58 -42.90
N ILE A 433 -15.50 -2.55 -42.03
CA ILE A 433 -16.25 -3.79 -41.80
C ILE A 433 -15.94 -4.39 -40.42
N HIS A 434 -16.91 -5.12 -39.83
CA HIS A 434 -16.71 -5.89 -38.60
C HIS A 434 -16.10 -7.26 -38.88
N PHE A 435 -15.15 -7.67 -38.05
CA PHE A 435 -14.60 -9.02 -38.04
C PHE A 435 -15.25 -9.82 -36.90
N VAL A 436 -15.85 -10.96 -37.22
CA VAL A 436 -16.70 -11.72 -36.28
C VAL A 436 -16.35 -13.21 -36.28
N SER A 437 -16.83 -13.98 -35.29
CA SER A 437 -16.57 -15.42 -35.20
C SER A 437 -17.79 -16.26 -34.84
N LEU A 438 -17.87 -17.45 -35.46
CA LEU A 438 -18.87 -18.49 -35.21
C LEU A 438 -18.39 -19.56 -34.21
N ARG A 439 -17.18 -19.42 -33.66
CA ARG A 439 -16.62 -20.38 -32.69
C ARG A 439 -17.40 -20.36 -31.38
N LYS A 440 -17.95 -21.51 -30.99
CA LYS A 440 -18.60 -21.71 -29.69
C LYS A 440 -17.65 -21.35 -28.53
N SER A 441 -16.36 -21.69 -28.65
CA SER A 441 -15.33 -21.36 -27.65
C SER A 441 -15.08 -19.85 -27.45
N ILE A 442 -15.54 -18.98 -28.36
CA ILE A 442 -15.40 -17.53 -28.27
C ILE A 442 -16.74 -16.87 -27.93
N ILE A 443 -17.84 -17.37 -28.50
CA ILE A 443 -19.21 -16.93 -28.20
C ILE A 443 -19.55 -17.19 -26.71
N MET A 444 -19.16 -18.34 -26.16
CA MET A 444 -19.44 -18.71 -24.77
C MET A 444 -18.52 -18.05 -23.71
N LYS A 445 -17.52 -17.25 -24.10
CA LYS A 445 -16.68 -16.52 -23.12
C LYS A 445 -17.53 -15.42 -22.47
N PRO A 446 -17.59 -15.28 -21.13
CA PRO A 446 -18.40 -14.25 -20.50
C PRO A 446 -17.90 -12.82 -20.79
N PHE A 447 -16.58 -12.65 -20.92
CA PHE A 447 -15.91 -11.38 -21.20
C PHE A 447 -14.94 -11.49 -22.39
N PHE A 448 -14.76 -10.39 -23.11
CA PHE A 448 -13.88 -10.25 -24.27
C PHE A 448 -13.06 -8.94 -24.19
N ARG A 449 -13.67 -7.82 -23.78
CA ARG A 449 -13.02 -6.54 -23.49
C ARG A 449 -12.80 -6.31 -22.00
N TYR A 450 -11.94 -5.33 -21.65
CA TYR A 450 -11.77 -4.89 -20.26
C TYR A 450 -13.04 -4.25 -19.70
N HIS A 451 -13.84 -3.56 -20.53
CA HIS A 451 -15.15 -3.01 -20.17
C HIS A 451 -16.17 -4.08 -19.71
N ASP A 452 -16.01 -5.33 -20.14
CA ASP A 452 -16.90 -6.45 -19.79
C ASP A 452 -16.64 -6.98 -18.36
N LEU A 453 -15.57 -6.50 -17.70
CA LEU A 453 -15.16 -6.92 -16.36
C LEU A 453 -15.53 -5.88 -15.31
N GLN A 454 -16.10 -6.36 -14.20
CA GLN A 454 -16.47 -5.50 -13.08
C GLN A 454 -15.65 -5.81 -11.83
N ALA A 455 -15.39 -4.78 -11.01
CA ALA A 455 -14.72 -4.94 -9.73
C ALA A 455 -15.53 -5.87 -8.81
N GLY A 456 -14.86 -6.80 -8.11
CA GLY A 456 -15.52 -7.81 -7.28
C GLY A 456 -15.98 -9.08 -8.02
N GLN A 457 -15.94 -9.12 -9.36
CA GLN A 457 -16.26 -10.31 -10.14
C GLN A 457 -15.22 -11.42 -9.93
N ILE A 458 -15.66 -12.68 -9.83
CA ILE A 458 -14.78 -13.86 -9.76
C ILE A 458 -14.50 -14.35 -11.19
N VAL A 459 -13.23 -14.60 -11.50
CA VAL A 459 -12.73 -14.93 -12.84
C VAL A 459 -11.70 -16.06 -12.78
N GLU A 460 -11.69 -16.92 -13.79
CA GLU A 460 -10.65 -17.95 -13.98
C GLU A 460 -9.64 -17.52 -15.04
N GLY A 461 -8.37 -17.86 -14.83
CA GLY A 461 -7.31 -17.61 -15.81
C GLY A 461 -6.09 -18.49 -15.61
N THR A 462 -5.15 -18.44 -16.55
CA THR A 462 -3.87 -19.16 -16.50
C THR A 462 -2.72 -18.22 -16.15
N VAL A 463 -1.82 -18.66 -15.26
CA VAL A 463 -0.56 -17.97 -14.98
C VAL A 463 0.27 -17.90 -16.27
N SER A 464 0.69 -16.70 -16.68
CA SER A 464 1.40 -16.49 -17.94
C SER A 464 2.89 -16.17 -17.77
N VAL A 465 3.24 -15.45 -16.70
CA VAL A 465 4.62 -15.17 -16.27
C VAL A 465 4.60 -14.68 -14.82
N LEU A 466 5.64 -14.98 -14.07
CA LEU A 466 5.86 -14.45 -12.72
C LEU A 466 6.97 -13.38 -12.77
N LEU A 467 6.69 -12.20 -12.21
CA LEU A 467 7.57 -11.03 -12.20
C LEU A 467 7.84 -10.60 -10.75
N ASN A 468 8.94 -9.87 -10.51
CA ASN A 468 9.34 -9.44 -9.16
C ASN A 468 8.25 -8.67 -8.39
N HIS A 469 7.40 -7.93 -9.11
CA HIS A 469 6.30 -7.13 -8.56
C HIS A 469 4.95 -7.89 -8.49
N GLY A 470 4.78 -9.03 -9.16
CA GLY A 470 3.51 -9.75 -9.23
C GLY A 470 3.44 -10.84 -10.30
N MET A 471 2.31 -11.53 -10.34
CA MET A 471 2.02 -12.63 -11.27
C MET A 471 1.06 -12.15 -12.35
N VAL A 472 1.42 -12.32 -13.62
CA VAL A 472 0.52 -12.00 -14.74
C VAL A 472 -0.34 -13.22 -15.06
N VAL A 473 -1.63 -12.98 -15.28
CA VAL A 473 -2.66 -13.99 -15.48
C VAL A 473 -3.42 -13.67 -16.77
N HIS A 474 -3.48 -14.63 -17.70
CA HIS A 474 -4.36 -14.56 -18.87
C HIS A 474 -5.77 -14.99 -18.48
N LEU A 475 -6.74 -14.07 -18.54
CA LEU A 475 -8.17 -14.40 -18.43
C LEU A 475 -8.77 -14.74 -19.81
N SER A 476 -8.31 -14.03 -20.84
CA SER A 476 -8.65 -14.31 -22.23
C SER A 476 -7.42 -14.12 -23.12
N ASP A 477 -7.62 -14.23 -24.43
CA ASP A 477 -6.56 -14.02 -25.42
C ASP A 477 -6.09 -12.56 -25.48
N HIS A 478 -7.00 -11.62 -25.22
CA HIS A 478 -6.75 -10.17 -25.24
C HIS A 478 -6.66 -9.56 -23.82
N ILE A 479 -7.27 -10.20 -22.81
CA ILE A 479 -7.28 -9.73 -21.42
C ILE A 479 -6.15 -10.38 -20.61
N LYS A 480 -5.27 -9.53 -20.07
CA LYS A 480 -4.26 -9.87 -19.07
C LYS A 480 -4.59 -9.14 -17.77
N GLY A 481 -4.49 -9.82 -16.63
CA GLY A 481 -4.58 -9.21 -15.30
C GLY A 481 -3.30 -9.40 -14.51
N LEU A 482 -2.91 -8.41 -13.72
CA LEU A 482 -1.80 -8.50 -12.77
C LEU A 482 -2.35 -8.84 -11.38
N VAL A 483 -1.81 -9.88 -10.75
CA VAL A 483 -1.94 -10.12 -9.30
C VAL A 483 -0.68 -9.57 -8.62
N PRO A 484 -0.71 -8.43 -7.92
CA PRO A 484 0.45 -7.90 -7.22
C PRO A 484 1.01 -8.89 -6.19
N ARG A 485 2.31 -8.80 -5.88
CA ARG A 485 2.98 -9.73 -4.94
C ARG A 485 2.27 -9.84 -3.58
N THR A 486 1.72 -8.73 -3.08
CA THR A 486 0.91 -8.67 -1.84
C THR A 486 -0.41 -9.45 -1.92
N HIS A 487 -0.93 -9.71 -3.12
CA HIS A 487 -2.24 -10.34 -3.37
C HIS A 487 -2.19 -11.80 -3.86
N LEU A 488 -1.00 -12.40 -3.96
CA LEU A 488 -0.82 -13.81 -4.36
C LEU A 488 -1.47 -14.79 -3.38
N SER A 489 -1.34 -14.52 -2.08
CA SER A 489 -2.05 -15.23 -1.01
C SER A 489 -2.21 -14.33 0.21
N ASP A 490 -3.01 -14.80 1.16
CA ASP A 490 -3.35 -14.11 2.40
C ASP A 490 -2.08 -13.85 3.24
N ILE A 491 -1.24 -14.90 3.40
CA ILE A 491 0.11 -14.86 3.98
C ILE A 491 1.14 -14.40 2.93
N VAL A 492 2.14 -13.62 3.38
CA VAL A 492 3.29 -13.17 2.58
C VAL A 492 4.19 -14.35 2.17
N LEU A 493 4.42 -14.54 0.87
CA LEU A 493 5.28 -15.60 0.34
C LEU A 493 6.71 -15.11 0.15
N LYS A 494 7.67 -15.79 0.80
CA LYS A 494 9.11 -15.61 0.54
C LYS A 494 9.44 -16.01 -0.91
N ASN A 495 9.07 -17.23 -1.30
CA ASN A 495 9.38 -17.82 -2.63
C ASN A 495 8.09 -18.16 -3.40
N PRO A 496 7.52 -17.24 -4.21
CA PRO A 496 6.26 -17.48 -4.94
C PRO A 496 6.37 -18.52 -6.07
N GLU A 497 7.53 -18.63 -6.71
CA GLU A 497 7.81 -19.57 -7.83
C GLU A 497 7.47 -21.03 -7.50
N LYS A 498 7.75 -21.47 -6.26
CA LYS A 498 7.48 -22.84 -5.81
C LYS A 498 5.99 -23.19 -5.70
N LYS A 499 5.09 -22.23 -5.90
CA LYS A 499 3.64 -22.36 -5.74
C LYS A 499 2.84 -21.98 -6.99
N TYR A 500 3.40 -21.13 -7.85
CA TYR A 500 2.76 -20.68 -9.10
C TYR A 500 3.72 -20.86 -10.26
N MET A 501 3.50 -21.93 -11.03
CA MET A 501 4.20 -22.23 -12.29
C MET A 501 3.42 -21.66 -13.48
N GLU A 502 4.12 -21.34 -14.57
CA GLU A 502 3.47 -20.92 -15.81
C GLU A 502 2.52 -22.01 -16.35
N GLY A 503 1.40 -21.59 -16.94
CA GLY A 503 0.34 -22.48 -17.42
C GLY A 503 -0.69 -22.95 -16.37
N MET A 504 -0.42 -22.79 -15.06
CA MET A 504 -1.37 -23.20 -14.01
C MET A 504 -2.70 -22.41 -14.08
N LYS A 505 -3.84 -23.10 -14.02
CA LYS A 505 -5.17 -22.47 -13.89
C LYS A 505 -5.42 -22.04 -12.45
N ILE A 506 -5.95 -20.82 -12.26
CA ILE A 506 -6.28 -20.25 -10.95
C ILE A 506 -7.60 -19.46 -10.98
N LYS A 507 -8.36 -19.53 -9.88
CA LYS A 507 -9.50 -18.65 -9.58
C LYS A 507 -9.00 -17.38 -8.91
N CYS A 508 -9.34 -16.22 -9.47
CA CYS A 508 -9.03 -14.89 -8.95
C CYS A 508 -10.31 -14.06 -8.80
N ARG A 509 -10.22 -12.93 -8.09
CA ARG A 509 -11.29 -11.92 -8.02
C ARG A 509 -10.75 -10.58 -8.51
N VAL A 510 -11.53 -9.84 -9.28
CA VAL A 510 -11.14 -8.52 -9.81
C VAL A 510 -11.07 -7.53 -8.66
N LEU A 511 -9.93 -6.85 -8.48
CA LEU A 511 -9.78 -5.75 -7.51
C LEU A 511 -10.27 -4.44 -8.11
N SER A 512 -9.73 -4.06 -9.27
CA SER A 512 -10.07 -2.86 -10.01
C SER A 512 -9.80 -3.07 -11.51
N VAL A 513 -10.52 -2.31 -12.34
CA VAL A 513 -10.39 -2.31 -13.79
C VAL A 513 -10.18 -0.88 -14.24
N ASP A 514 -9.15 -0.66 -15.04
CA ASP A 514 -8.86 0.56 -15.77
C ASP A 514 -8.82 0.13 -17.25
N ALA A 515 -9.97 0.28 -17.91
CA ALA A 515 -10.20 -0.28 -19.23
C ALA A 515 -9.54 0.54 -20.35
N GLU A 516 -9.42 1.85 -20.16
CA GLU A 516 -8.72 2.79 -21.04
C GLU A 516 -7.24 2.42 -21.16
N ASN A 517 -6.54 2.30 -20.02
CA ASN A 517 -5.13 1.92 -20.01
C ASN A 517 -4.92 0.40 -20.14
N LYS A 518 -5.99 -0.40 -20.29
CA LYS A 518 -5.97 -1.88 -20.32
C LYS A 518 -5.29 -2.49 -19.08
N LYS A 519 -5.38 -1.82 -17.93
CA LYS A 519 -4.80 -2.22 -16.63
C LYS A 519 -5.85 -2.92 -15.78
N LEU A 520 -5.69 -4.24 -15.60
CA LEU A 520 -6.58 -5.06 -14.77
C LEU A 520 -5.83 -5.59 -13.54
N TYR A 521 -6.32 -5.27 -12.34
CA TYR A 521 -5.75 -5.75 -11.09
C TYR A 521 -6.62 -6.86 -10.50
N LEU A 522 -5.98 -7.97 -10.13
CA LEU A 522 -6.62 -9.18 -9.63
C LEU A 522 -6.08 -9.55 -8.24
N THR A 523 -6.88 -10.27 -7.45
CA THR A 523 -6.41 -10.89 -6.21
C THR A 523 -6.63 -12.41 -6.20
N ARG A 524 -5.69 -13.12 -5.57
CA ARG A 524 -5.78 -14.56 -5.29
C ARG A 524 -5.95 -14.87 -3.79
N LYS A 525 -5.93 -13.87 -2.90
CA LYS A 525 -6.19 -14.02 -1.46
C LYS A 525 -7.52 -14.75 -1.21
N LYS A 526 -7.50 -15.86 -0.46
CA LYS A 526 -8.71 -16.65 -0.16
C LYS A 526 -9.77 -15.81 0.55
N ALA A 527 -9.37 -14.98 1.52
CA ALA A 527 -10.30 -14.14 2.29
C ALA A 527 -11.07 -13.11 1.43
N LEU A 528 -10.57 -12.79 0.24
CA LEU A 528 -11.23 -11.91 -0.74
C LEU A 528 -11.94 -12.71 -1.86
N VAL A 529 -11.31 -13.77 -2.38
CA VAL A 529 -11.89 -14.62 -3.44
C VAL A 529 -13.11 -15.38 -2.93
N ASP A 530 -12.98 -16.06 -1.80
CA ASP A 530 -13.97 -16.97 -1.22
C ASP A 530 -14.95 -16.22 -0.28
N SER A 531 -15.05 -14.90 -0.43
CA SER A 531 -15.72 -13.98 0.50
C SER A 531 -17.22 -13.82 0.25
N SER A 532 -18.03 -14.03 1.29
CA SER A 532 -19.50 -13.91 1.31
C SER A 532 -20.03 -12.59 1.89
N LEU A 533 -19.16 -11.71 2.41
CA LEU A 533 -19.57 -10.38 2.89
C LEU A 533 -19.86 -9.43 1.72
N PRO A 534 -20.72 -8.41 1.92
CA PRO A 534 -20.99 -7.41 0.88
C PRO A 534 -19.71 -6.70 0.46
N LEU A 535 -19.56 -6.47 -0.84
CA LEU A 535 -18.43 -5.75 -1.41
C LEU A 535 -18.70 -4.24 -1.38
N PHE A 536 -17.68 -3.44 -1.06
CA PHE A 536 -17.70 -2.01 -1.32
C PHE A 536 -17.01 -1.75 -2.66
N LEU A 537 -17.79 -1.37 -3.68
CA LEU A 537 -17.33 -1.02 -5.03
C LEU A 537 -17.28 0.50 -5.23
N SER A 538 -17.99 1.23 -4.37
CA SER A 538 -18.06 2.69 -4.26
C SER A 538 -18.22 3.10 -2.79
N TYR A 539 -18.01 4.38 -2.47
CA TYR A 539 -18.31 4.92 -1.14
C TYR A 539 -19.82 4.89 -0.80
N ASN A 540 -20.70 4.85 -1.80
CA ASN A 540 -22.15 4.78 -1.63
C ASN A 540 -22.63 3.38 -1.14
N ASP A 541 -21.86 2.32 -1.40
CA ASP A 541 -22.13 0.97 -0.88
C ASP A 541 -21.82 0.87 0.62
N ALA A 542 -20.83 1.65 1.07
CA ALA A 542 -20.27 1.68 2.41
C ALA A 542 -21.11 2.53 3.36
N ARG A 543 -22.38 2.14 3.54
CA ARG A 543 -23.27 2.75 4.55
C ARG A 543 -22.80 2.39 5.97
N PRO A 544 -22.90 3.30 6.96
CA PRO A 544 -22.60 3.02 8.36
C PRO A 544 -23.25 1.71 8.86
N GLY A 545 -22.52 1.00 9.72
CA GLY A 545 -22.91 -0.31 10.26
C GLY A 545 -22.60 -1.51 9.36
N ARG A 546 -22.36 -1.34 8.05
CA ARG A 546 -22.01 -2.46 7.15
C ARG A 546 -20.59 -2.97 7.41
N VAL A 547 -20.39 -4.29 7.25
CA VAL A 547 -19.08 -4.96 7.39
C VAL A 547 -18.65 -5.57 6.06
N SER A 548 -17.41 -5.33 5.66
CA SER A 548 -16.80 -5.90 4.45
C SER A 548 -15.37 -6.39 4.71
N HIS A 549 -14.80 -7.20 3.83
CA HIS A 549 -13.39 -7.58 3.88
C HIS A 549 -12.54 -6.57 3.10
N GLY A 550 -11.68 -5.84 3.81
CA GLY A 550 -10.70 -4.93 3.23
C GLY A 550 -9.27 -5.43 3.45
N TYR A 551 -8.30 -4.82 2.79
CA TYR A 551 -6.88 -5.12 2.98
C TYR A 551 -6.06 -3.89 3.33
N ILE A 552 -5.08 -4.04 4.22
CA ILE A 552 -4.21 -2.94 4.65
C ILE A 552 -3.26 -2.57 3.51
N VAL A 553 -3.22 -1.30 3.13
CA VAL A 553 -2.31 -0.74 2.12
C VAL A 553 -1.13 -0.02 2.76
N CYS A 554 -1.37 0.68 3.86
CA CYS A 554 -0.37 1.47 4.57
C CYS A 554 -0.72 1.48 6.06
N ILE A 555 0.30 1.49 6.90
CA ILE A 555 0.21 1.61 8.35
C ILE A 555 0.91 2.92 8.73
N LYS A 556 0.35 3.63 9.70
CA LYS A 556 0.88 4.89 10.25
C LYS A 556 0.55 4.98 11.74
N ASP A 557 1.27 5.86 12.42
CA ASP A 557 1.15 6.18 13.85
C ASP A 557 -0.29 6.60 14.24
N PHE A 558 -1.06 7.14 13.28
CA PHE A 558 -2.46 7.55 13.48
C PHE A 558 -3.50 6.48 13.07
N GLY A 559 -3.09 5.35 12.48
CA GLY A 559 -3.98 4.24 12.10
C GLY A 559 -3.60 3.50 10.82
N CYS A 560 -4.46 2.55 10.42
CA CYS A 560 -4.29 1.72 9.23
C CYS A 560 -5.17 2.21 8.07
N ILE A 561 -4.57 2.39 6.89
CA ILE A 561 -5.31 2.68 5.66
C ILE A 561 -5.71 1.35 5.01
N VAL A 562 -7.01 1.08 5.01
CA VAL A 562 -7.64 -0.11 4.43
C VAL A 562 -8.17 0.24 3.04
N ARG A 563 -8.01 -0.66 2.07
CA ARG A 563 -8.58 -0.54 0.72
C ARG A 563 -9.51 -1.72 0.43
N PHE A 564 -10.54 -1.47 -0.36
CA PHE A 564 -11.50 -2.45 -0.85
C PHE A 564 -11.36 -2.58 -2.37
N TYR A 565 -12.46 -2.90 -3.05
CA TYR A 565 -12.52 -2.98 -4.50
C TYR A 565 -12.58 -1.58 -5.11
N ASN A 566 -12.29 -1.48 -6.40
CA ASN A 566 -12.35 -0.26 -7.19
C ASN A 566 -11.69 0.97 -6.53
N ASN A 567 -10.50 0.76 -5.95
CA ASN A 567 -9.71 1.77 -5.25
C ASN A 567 -10.31 2.42 -3.98
N VAL A 568 -11.54 2.11 -3.56
CA VAL A 568 -12.19 2.65 -2.34
C VAL A 568 -11.31 2.46 -1.10
N LYS A 569 -11.10 3.51 -0.31
CA LYS A 569 -10.24 3.52 0.89
C LYS A 569 -11.04 3.86 2.15
N GLY A 570 -10.57 3.43 3.30
CA GLY A 570 -10.98 3.99 4.59
C GLY A 570 -9.86 3.96 5.60
N LEU A 571 -9.93 4.84 6.60
CA LEU A 571 -9.01 4.88 7.73
C LEU A 571 -9.62 4.10 8.90
N VAL A 572 -8.85 3.18 9.49
CA VAL A 572 -9.09 2.68 10.85
C VAL A 572 -8.18 3.46 11.80
N PRO A 573 -8.70 4.38 12.63
CA PRO A 573 -7.91 5.08 13.65
C PRO A 573 -7.31 4.10 14.67
N VAL A 574 -6.23 4.48 15.36
CA VAL A 574 -5.57 3.60 16.35
C VAL A 574 -6.54 3.00 17.38
N HIS A 575 -7.50 3.79 17.86
CA HIS A 575 -8.49 3.37 18.86
C HIS A 575 -9.54 2.35 18.34
N GLU A 576 -9.60 2.12 17.02
CA GLU A 576 -10.53 1.19 16.37
C GLU A 576 -9.85 -0.07 15.82
N LEU A 577 -8.53 -0.19 16.00
CA LEU A 577 -7.74 -1.34 15.53
C LEU A 577 -8.03 -2.63 16.32
N SER A 578 -8.31 -2.52 17.62
CA SER A 578 -8.39 -3.66 18.54
C SER A 578 -9.11 -3.30 19.85
N SER A 579 -9.71 -4.29 20.52
CA SER A 579 -10.35 -4.14 21.85
C SER A 579 -9.33 -4.05 23.02
N GLU A 580 -8.04 -4.11 22.70
CA GLU A 580 -6.88 -4.00 23.59
C GLU A 580 -5.95 -2.87 23.09
N PRO A 581 -5.32 -2.08 23.98
CA PRO A 581 -4.55 -0.91 23.59
C PRO A 581 -3.20 -1.29 22.97
N LEU A 582 -2.99 -0.90 21.71
CA LEU A 582 -1.72 -1.09 20.99
C LEU A 582 -0.86 0.17 21.06
N ILE A 583 0.43 -0.02 21.31
CA ILE A 583 1.44 1.05 21.27
C ILE A 583 1.84 1.33 19.82
N ASN A 584 2.19 0.28 19.07
CA ASN A 584 2.64 0.35 17.68
C ASN A 584 1.76 -0.51 16.77
N PRO A 585 1.01 0.08 15.81
CA PRO A 585 0.20 -0.68 14.85
C PRO A 585 1.01 -1.65 13.96
N GLU A 586 2.28 -1.34 13.66
CA GLU A 586 3.14 -2.14 12.78
C GLU A 586 3.61 -3.48 13.38
N GLU A 587 3.50 -3.67 14.70
CA GLU A 587 3.87 -4.94 15.36
C GLU A 587 2.77 -6.01 15.23
N VAL A 588 1.50 -5.59 15.10
CA VAL A 588 0.32 -6.48 15.04
C VAL A 588 -0.22 -6.62 13.62
N PHE A 589 -0.07 -5.59 12.80
CA PHE A 589 -0.61 -5.54 11.45
C PHE A 589 0.49 -5.46 10.39
N TYR A 590 0.26 -6.08 9.22
CA TYR A 590 1.18 -6.00 8.09
C TYR A 590 0.50 -5.59 6.77
N VAL A 591 1.25 -4.91 5.91
CA VAL A 591 0.76 -4.47 4.60
C VAL A 591 0.36 -5.69 3.75
N GLY A 592 -0.88 -5.65 3.24
CA GLY A 592 -1.52 -6.75 2.52
C GLY A 592 -2.30 -7.74 3.40
N GLN A 593 -2.32 -7.60 4.72
CA GLN A 593 -3.23 -8.37 5.57
C GLN A 593 -4.70 -8.06 5.23
N VAL A 594 -5.57 -9.08 5.22
CA VAL A 594 -7.02 -8.93 5.00
C VAL A 594 -7.74 -9.07 6.33
N LEU A 595 -8.64 -8.12 6.60
CA LEU A 595 -9.43 -8.08 7.84
C LEU A 595 -10.89 -7.71 7.51
N LYS A 596 -11.80 -8.08 8.42
CA LYS A 596 -13.16 -7.54 8.41
C LYS A 596 -13.11 -6.11 8.96
N ALA A 597 -13.76 -5.19 8.28
CA ALA A 597 -13.88 -3.80 8.71
C ALA A 597 -15.35 -3.37 8.65
N LYS A 598 -15.85 -2.76 9.72
CA LYS A 598 -17.18 -2.16 9.83
C LYS A 598 -17.07 -0.67 9.50
N VAL A 599 -18.03 -0.13 8.74
CA VAL A 599 -18.13 1.31 8.52
C VAL A 599 -18.69 1.98 9.77
N LEU A 600 -17.94 2.92 10.34
CA LEU A 600 -18.45 3.83 11.38
C LEU A 600 -19.09 5.06 10.73
N GLN A 601 -18.39 5.68 9.78
CA GLN A 601 -18.84 6.87 9.07
C GLN A 601 -18.36 6.81 7.61
N CYS A 602 -19.17 7.30 6.68
CA CYS A 602 -18.79 7.50 5.28
C CYS A 602 -19.30 8.86 4.80
N ASP A 603 -18.45 9.58 4.07
CA ASP A 603 -18.70 10.88 3.44
C ASP A 603 -18.33 10.73 1.95
N PRO A 604 -19.29 10.30 1.10
CA PRO A 604 -19.03 9.99 -0.30
C PRO A 604 -18.63 11.20 -1.16
N GLU A 605 -18.99 12.41 -0.74
CA GLU A 605 -18.62 13.66 -1.45
C GLU A 605 -17.13 14.00 -1.28
N LYS A 606 -16.47 13.43 -0.26
CA LYS A 606 -15.08 13.74 0.10
C LYS A 606 -14.15 12.52 0.02
N ASP A 607 -14.62 11.41 -0.57
CA ASP A 607 -13.95 10.11 -0.62
C ASP A 607 -13.41 9.65 0.75
N LYS A 608 -14.14 9.95 1.83
CA LYS A 608 -13.69 9.72 3.22
C LYS A 608 -14.56 8.70 3.94
N MET A 609 -13.94 7.62 4.38
CA MET A 609 -14.59 6.57 5.17
C MET A 609 -13.76 6.28 6.43
N VAL A 610 -14.44 6.20 7.57
CA VAL A 610 -13.89 5.80 8.87
C VAL A 610 -14.40 4.41 9.21
N LEU A 611 -13.49 3.55 9.61
CA LEU A 611 -13.68 2.11 9.76
C LEU A 611 -13.30 1.64 11.17
N SER A 612 -13.84 0.48 11.56
CA SER A 612 -13.42 -0.25 12.76
C SER A 612 -13.11 -1.71 12.47
N PHE A 613 -12.02 -2.22 13.03
CA PHE A 613 -11.73 -3.65 13.11
C PHE A 613 -12.36 -4.26 14.37
N LYS A 614 -12.32 -3.55 15.51
CA LYS A 614 -12.95 -3.96 16.77
C LYS A 614 -14.41 -4.35 16.59
N ASP A 615 -15.24 -3.42 16.12
CA ASP A 615 -16.68 -3.63 15.96
C ASP A 615 -17.02 -4.65 14.85
N ALA A 616 -16.05 -5.04 14.01
CA ALA A 616 -16.21 -6.08 12.99
C ALA A 616 -15.90 -7.49 13.51
N LEU A 617 -15.29 -7.60 14.70
CA LEU A 617 -15.01 -8.84 15.42
C LEU A 617 -16.09 -9.14 16.47
N GLU A 618 -16.61 -8.12 17.15
CA GLU A 618 -17.65 -8.18 18.20
C GLU A 618 -19.07 -8.50 17.64
N GLY A 619 -19.13 -9.21 16.51
CA GLY A 619 -20.31 -9.34 15.64
C GLY A 619 -21.38 -10.35 16.05
N LYS A 620 -21.83 -10.36 17.31
CA LYS A 620 -23.19 -10.81 17.69
C LYS A 620 -23.54 -10.47 19.15
N THR A 621 -24.19 -9.33 19.35
CA THR A 621 -25.09 -9.09 20.49
C THR A 621 -26.27 -8.28 19.98
N GLU A 622 -27.49 -8.78 20.20
CA GLU A 622 -28.73 -8.05 19.91
C GLU A 622 -28.99 -7.00 21.00
N ASP A 623 -29.93 -6.08 20.75
CA ASP A 623 -30.10 -4.79 21.44
C ASP A 623 -29.83 -4.77 22.96
N ALA A 624 -28.59 -4.42 23.32
CA ALA A 624 -28.25 -3.92 24.64
C ALA A 624 -28.93 -2.54 24.82
N THR A 625 -30.18 -2.58 25.26
CA THR A 625 -30.99 -1.42 25.64
C THR A 625 -30.14 -0.50 26.51
N LYS A 626 -30.00 0.78 26.10
CA LYS A 626 -29.19 1.77 26.84
C LYS A 626 -29.60 1.77 28.31
N PRO A 627 -28.74 1.38 29.28
CA PRO A 627 -29.04 1.61 30.67
C PRO A 627 -29.13 3.12 30.89
N GLN A 628 -30.31 3.59 31.32
CA GLN A 628 -30.59 5.01 31.54
C GLN A 628 -29.97 5.48 32.87
N PHE A 629 -28.65 5.29 33.01
CA PHE A 629 -27.88 5.66 34.19
C PHE A 629 -26.84 6.71 33.80
N ASP A 630 -27.26 7.98 33.85
CA ASP A 630 -26.40 9.09 33.46
C ASP A 630 -25.40 9.41 34.59
N CYS A 631 -24.36 8.58 34.70
CA CYS A 631 -23.28 8.76 35.67
C CYS A 631 -22.65 10.15 35.46
N GLU A 632 -22.67 11.00 36.48
CA GLU A 632 -22.07 12.34 36.43
C GLU A 632 -20.65 12.32 37.00
N VAL A 633 -19.74 13.03 36.34
CA VAL A 633 -18.37 13.23 36.83
C VAL A 633 -18.43 13.98 38.18
N GLY A 634 -17.70 13.50 39.18
CA GLY A 634 -17.75 13.97 40.56
C GLY A 634 -18.59 13.11 41.51
N LYS A 635 -19.47 12.22 41.01
CA LYS A 635 -20.27 11.35 41.89
C LYS A 635 -19.48 10.12 42.39
N ARG A 636 -19.72 9.77 43.66
CA ARG A 636 -19.32 8.50 44.28
C ARG A 636 -20.14 7.35 43.68
N VAL A 637 -19.49 6.26 43.33
CA VAL A 637 -20.09 5.06 42.75
C VAL A 637 -19.45 3.79 43.33
N GLU A 638 -20.15 2.67 43.18
CA GLU A 638 -19.62 1.34 43.40
C GLU A 638 -19.58 0.59 42.06
N ALA A 639 -18.57 -0.24 41.83
CA ALA A 639 -18.45 -0.96 40.57
C ALA A 639 -17.97 -2.40 40.76
N ARG A 640 -18.63 -3.32 40.06
CA ARG A 640 -18.28 -4.74 40.01
C ARG A 640 -17.16 -4.97 38.99
N LEU A 641 -16.10 -5.67 39.38
CA LEU A 641 -14.98 -6.04 38.52
C LEU A 641 -15.42 -7.09 37.50
N LEU A 642 -15.32 -6.74 36.20
CA LEU A 642 -15.66 -7.65 35.10
C LEU A 642 -14.43 -8.32 34.50
N LYS A 643 -13.36 -7.56 34.22
CA LYS A 643 -12.12 -8.10 33.65
C LYS A 643 -10.88 -7.40 34.18
N LYS A 644 -9.87 -8.18 34.56
CA LYS A 644 -8.55 -7.71 34.98
C LYS A 644 -7.59 -7.57 33.78
N SER A 645 -6.83 -6.48 33.72
CA SER A 645 -5.76 -6.29 32.72
C SER A 645 -4.62 -5.42 33.29
N VAL A 646 -3.41 -5.53 32.74
CA VAL A 646 -2.21 -4.90 33.31
C VAL A 646 -2.33 -3.36 33.40
N THR A 647 -2.95 -2.74 32.38
CA THR A 647 -3.17 -1.29 32.32
C THR A 647 -4.35 -0.80 33.16
N GLY A 648 -5.26 -1.69 33.57
CA GLY A 648 -6.42 -1.34 34.39
C GLY A 648 -7.48 -2.41 34.52
N LEU A 649 -8.45 -2.13 35.38
CA LEU A 649 -9.60 -2.96 35.68
C LEU A 649 -10.81 -2.48 34.88
N LYS A 650 -11.42 -3.36 34.08
CA LYS A 650 -12.73 -3.11 33.44
C LYS A 650 -13.81 -3.47 34.45
N VAL A 651 -14.61 -2.47 34.84
CA VAL A 651 -15.63 -2.58 35.89
C VAL A 651 -17.00 -2.17 35.35
N ALA A 652 -18.08 -2.55 36.02
CA ALA A 652 -19.44 -2.09 35.71
C ALA A 652 -20.05 -1.39 36.93
N ILE A 653 -20.49 -0.15 36.72
CA ILE A 653 -21.02 0.73 37.77
C ILE A 653 -22.42 0.26 38.18
N LEU A 654 -22.60 -0.08 39.46
CA LEU A 654 -23.88 -0.48 40.02
C LEU A 654 -24.71 0.76 40.41
N PRO A 655 -26.05 0.72 40.29
CA PRO A 655 -26.88 -0.39 39.81
C PRO A 655 -27.09 -0.42 38.28
N GLY A 656 -26.52 0.52 37.52
CA GLY A 656 -26.78 0.67 36.07
C GLY A 656 -26.01 -0.30 35.14
N ASP A 657 -25.14 -1.15 35.70
CA ASP A 657 -24.17 -2.03 35.02
C ASP A 657 -23.33 -1.33 33.92
N VAL A 658 -23.09 -0.02 34.07
CA VAL A 658 -22.44 0.80 33.04
C VAL A 658 -20.93 0.53 33.04
N HIS A 659 -20.41 0.05 31.90
CA HIS A 659 -18.98 -0.22 31.74
C HIS A 659 -18.10 1.02 31.93
N ALA A 660 -17.07 0.88 32.77
CA ALA A 660 -16.07 1.89 33.06
C ALA A 660 -14.67 1.27 33.20
N LEU A 661 -13.65 2.12 33.15
CA LEU A 661 -12.25 1.76 33.34
C LEU A 661 -11.73 2.37 34.65
N LEU A 662 -11.11 1.54 35.49
CA LEU A 662 -10.35 1.94 36.67
C LEU A 662 -8.88 1.60 36.41
N PRO A 663 -8.04 2.55 35.93
CA PRO A 663 -6.64 2.26 35.60
C PRO A 663 -5.84 1.82 36.83
N THR A 664 -4.84 0.97 36.66
CA THR A 664 -4.06 0.39 37.79
C THR A 664 -3.44 1.47 38.69
N MET A 665 -2.93 2.54 38.07
CA MET A 665 -2.37 3.73 38.74
C MET A 665 -3.37 4.57 39.56
N HIS A 666 -4.68 4.30 39.43
CA HIS A 666 -5.77 5.01 40.11
C HIS A 666 -6.35 4.20 41.28
N LEU A 667 -5.72 3.08 41.68
CA LEU A 667 -6.12 2.24 42.81
C LEU A 667 -5.71 2.81 44.18
N SER A 668 -4.61 3.57 44.24
CA SER A 668 -4.07 4.22 45.44
C SER A 668 -3.32 5.51 45.08
N ASP A 669 -3.04 6.34 46.06
CA ASP A 669 -2.03 7.41 45.96
C ASP A 669 -0.59 6.89 46.09
N HIS A 670 -0.39 5.77 46.79
CA HIS A 670 0.90 5.09 46.94
C HIS A 670 1.14 4.14 45.78
N MET A 671 2.23 4.35 45.04
CA MET A 671 2.47 3.58 43.81
C MET A 671 2.90 2.12 44.07
N SER A 672 3.44 1.80 45.26
CA SER A 672 3.67 0.39 45.66
C SER A 672 2.34 -0.36 45.88
N ASN A 673 1.38 0.28 46.55
CA ASN A 673 0.07 -0.29 46.86
C ASN A 673 -0.77 -0.59 45.61
N CYS A 674 -0.60 0.17 44.51
CA CYS A 674 -1.33 -0.06 43.27
C CYS A 674 -1.13 -1.49 42.71
N SER A 675 0.09 -2.04 42.76
CA SER A 675 0.36 -3.42 42.31
C SER A 675 -0.23 -4.47 43.25
N LEU A 676 -0.12 -4.24 44.56
CA LEU A 676 -0.68 -5.10 45.61
C LEU A 676 -2.22 -5.20 45.50
N LEU A 677 -2.89 -4.05 45.40
CA LEU A 677 -4.35 -3.94 45.22
C LEU A 677 -4.80 -4.53 43.88
N TRP A 678 -4.01 -4.39 42.81
CA TRP A 678 -4.30 -5.01 41.54
C TRP A 678 -4.23 -6.53 41.64
N GLU A 679 -3.22 -7.09 42.31
CA GLU A 679 -3.08 -8.55 42.42
C GLU A 679 -4.20 -9.18 43.26
N SER A 680 -4.60 -8.57 44.38
CA SER A 680 -5.63 -9.12 45.29
C SER A 680 -7.06 -9.11 44.75
N LEU A 681 -7.37 -8.29 43.74
CA LEU A 681 -8.71 -8.17 43.14
C LEU A 681 -9.01 -9.27 42.11
N GLN A 682 -10.22 -9.83 42.19
CA GLN A 682 -10.72 -10.95 41.36
C GLN A 682 -11.99 -10.58 40.58
N GLU A 683 -12.22 -11.24 39.45
CA GLU A 683 -13.41 -11.00 38.61
C GLU A 683 -14.68 -11.42 39.36
N GLY A 684 -15.63 -10.48 39.48
CA GLY A 684 -16.80 -10.57 40.36
C GLY A 684 -16.77 -9.63 41.58
N ASP A 685 -15.60 -9.14 42.02
CA ASP A 685 -15.48 -8.28 43.21
C ASP A 685 -16.24 -6.95 43.09
N ILE A 686 -16.89 -6.51 44.17
CA ILE A 686 -17.48 -5.16 44.26
C ILE A 686 -16.44 -4.21 44.87
N ILE A 687 -16.05 -3.19 44.10
CA ILE A 687 -15.13 -2.14 44.52
C ILE A 687 -15.96 -0.90 44.88
N SER A 688 -16.00 -0.57 46.17
CA SER A 688 -16.64 0.64 46.70
C SER A 688 -15.70 1.85 46.71
N ASN A 689 -16.24 3.02 47.06
CA ASN A 689 -15.51 4.29 47.20
C ASN A 689 -14.85 4.81 45.91
N LEU A 690 -15.39 4.44 44.73
CA LEU A 690 -14.91 4.94 43.45
C LEU A 690 -15.56 6.29 43.12
N TYR A 691 -14.82 7.15 42.42
CA TYR A 691 -15.32 8.44 41.91
C TYR A 691 -15.17 8.50 40.40
N CYS A 692 -16.19 8.99 39.70
CA CYS A 692 -16.08 9.29 38.28
C CYS A 692 -15.24 10.55 38.05
N ILE A 693 -14.09 10.42 37.38
CA ILE A 693 -13.15 11.53 37.13
C ILE A 693 -13.19 12.04 35.68
N SER A 694 -13.67 11.24 34.74
CA SER A 694 -13.87 11.66 33.34
C SER A 694 -14.94 10.81 32.65
N LYS A 695 -15.69 11.42 31.73
CA LYS A 695 -16.78 10.80 30.97
C LYS A 695 -16.75 11.28 29.52
N ASN A 696 -16.25 10.42 28.65
CA ASN A 696 -16.41 10.55 27.21
C ASN A 696 -17.59 9.68 26.74
N LYS A 697 -18.11 9.95 25.53
CA LYS A 697 -19.34 9.33 24.98
C LYS A 697 -19.39 7.79 24.97
N GLN A 698 -18.25 7.11 25.12
CA GLN A 698 -18.13 5.64 25.20
C GLN A 698 -17.19 5.16 26.34
N ASN A 699 -16.49 6.05 27.03
CA ASN A 699 -15.46 5.70 28.03
C ASN A 699 -15.68 6.52 29.31
N ILE A 700 -16.00 5.85 30.41
CA ILE A 700 -16.01 6.41 31.77
C ILE A 700 -14.72 5.99 32.47
N ILE A 701 -14.03 6.94 33.11
CA ILE A 701 -12.82 6.68 33.92
C ILE A 701 -13.15 6.91 35.39
N LEU A 702 -12.81 5.94 36.23
CA LEU A 702 -12.98 5.97 37.69
C LEU A 702 -11.64 6.08 38.40
N THR A 703 -11.66 6.58 39.64
CA THR A 703 -10.52 6.49 40.57
C THR A 703 -10.94 6.03 41.96
N LYS A 704 -10.00 5.39 42.67
CA LYS A 704 -10.07 5.05 44.10
C LYS A 704 -9.12 5.93 44.95
N LYS A 705 -8.25 6.74 44.31
CA LYS A 705 -7.23 7.59 44.97
C LYS A 705 -7.81 8.43 46.12
N PRO A 706 -7.42 8.19 47.39
CA PRO A 706 -7.98 8.92 48.54
C PRO A 706 -7.85 10.45 48.44
N THR A 707 -6.71 10.97 47.99
CA THR A 707 -6.44 12.41 47.86
C THR A 707 -7.30 13.07 46.79
N VAL A 708 -7.46 12.40 45.63
CA VAL A 708 -8.33 12.90 44.54
C VAL A 708 -9.81 12.82 44.94
N ARG A 709 -10.20 11.79 45.70
CA ARG A 709 -11.52 11.70 46.33
C ARG A 709 -11.76 12.85 47.32
N TRP A 710 -10.84 13.10 48.24
CA TRP A 710 -10.96 14.20 49.22
C TRP A 710 -11.07 15.56 48.52
N SER A 711 -10.25 15.80 47.49
CA SER A 711 -10.36 16.99 46.64
C SER A 711 -11.73 17.16 45.96
N MET A 712 -12.43 16.06 45.65
CA MET A 712 -13.81 16.08 45.11
C MET A 712 -14.86 16.30 46.20
N GLU A 713 -14.63 15.78 47.41
CA GLU A 713 -15.54 15.93 48.55
C GLU A 713 -15.51 17.37 49.12
N GLU A 714 -14.34 18.02 49.15
CA GLU A 714 -14.16 19.42 49.58
C GLU A 714 -14.44 20.47 48.48
N GLY A 715 -14.74 20.06 47.24
CA GLY A 715 -14.98 20.99 46.13
C GLY A 715 -13.71 21.68 45.57
N LEU A 716 -12.51 21.19 45.87
CA LEU A 716 -11.21 21.75 45.45
C LEU A 716 -10.82 21.33 44.01
N PHE A 717 -11.77 21.41 43.08
CA PHE A 717 -11.60 21.01 41.68
C PHE A 717 -12.26 22.00 40.71
N ALA A 718 -11.75 22.05 39.49
CA ALA A 718 -12.41 22.73 38.36
C ALA A 718 -13.14 21.70 37.48
N LYS A 719 -14.33 22.05 37.02
CA LYS A 719 -15.15 21.28 36.07
C LYS A 719 -14.83 21.65 34.63
N ASP A 720 -14.56 22.93 34.40
CA ASP A 720 -14.32 23.51 33.09
C ASP A 720 -13.14 24.47 33.12
N PHE A 721 -12.53 24.69 31.95
CA PHE A 721 -11.37 25.58 31.80
C PHE A 721 -11.67 27.02 32.29
N SER A 722 -12.91 27.47 32.18
CA SER A 722 -13.36 28.80 32.60
C SER A 722 -13.46 28.99 34.13
N GLU A 723 -13.39 27.92 34.92
CA GLU A 723 -13.30 28.00 36.39
C GLU A 723 -11.84 28.12 36.89
N ILE A 724 -10.86 27.94 35.99
CA ILE A 724 -9.43 27.97 36.33
C ILE A 724 -8.93 29.42 36.36
N THR A 725 -8.43 29.88 37.51
CA THR A 725 -7.78 31.20 37.64
C THR A 725 -6.31 31.07 38.07
N VAL A 726 -5.46 32.02 37.65
CA VAL A 726 -4.04 32.05 38.03
C VAL A 726 -3.91 32.13 39.57
N GLY A 727 -3.12 31.23 40.14
CA GLY A 727 -2.93 31.10 41.58
C GLY A 727 -3.76 30.00 42.25
N THR A 728 -4.78 29.45 41.57
CA THR A 728 -5.58 28.31 42.06
C THR A 728 -4.70 27.08 42.28
N GLN A 729 -4.95 26.33 43.37
CA GLN A 729 -4.34 25.03 43.65
C GLN A 729 -5.34 23.92 43.32
N LEU A 730 -4.88 22.88 42.61
CA LEU A 730 -5.67 21.75 42.14
C LEU A 730 -4.93 20.44 42.41
N PHE A 731 -5.67 19.39 42.77
CA PHE A 731 -5.12 18.05 42.98
C PHE A 731 -5.26 17.23 41.69
N GLY A 732 -4.14 16.66 41.22
CA GLY A 732 -4.08 15.93 39.96
C GLY A 732 -3.11 14.75 40.03
N TRP A 733 -2.89 14.11 38.88
CA TRP A 733 -1.96 13.00 38.73
C TRP A 733 -1.10 13.17 37.48
N ILE A 734 0.08 12.58 37.49
CA ILE A 734 1.01 12.68 36.36
C ILE A 734 0.54 11.74 35.23
N LYS A 735 0.09 12.34 34.12
CA LYS A 735 -0.41 11.64 32.93
C LYS A 735 0.71 11.23 31.98
N ASN A 736 1.70 12.10 31.79
CA ASN A 736 2.85 11.85 30.91
C ASN A 736 4.07 12.67 31.33
N ILE A 737 5.28 12.16 31.05
CA ILE A 737 6.57 12.79 31.38
C ILE A 737 7.37 12.93 30.08
N MET A 738 7.69 14.18 29.70
CA MET A 738 8.47 14.51 28.51
C MET A 738 9.80 15.16 28.89
N SER A 739 10.77 15.16 27.97
CA SER A 739 12.12 15.73 28.15
C SER A 739 12.14 17.23 28.48
N TYR A 740 11.04 17.96 28.25
CA TYR A 740 10.88 19.39 28.53
C TYR A 740 9.87 19.71 29.65
N GLY A 741 9.02 18.75 30.05
CA GLY A 741 7.83 19.05 30.87
C GLY A 741 7.04 17.82 31.30
N VAL A 742 6.31 17.95 32.40
CA VAL A 742 5.41 16.93 32.96
C VAL A 742 3.97 17.38 32.73
N PHE A 743 3.13 16.49 32.20
CA PHE A 743 1.70 16.73 32.01
C PHE A 743 0.93 16.21 33.22
N VAL A 744 0.30 17.13 33.95
CA VAL A 744 -0.57 16.83 35.09
C VAL A 744 -2.01 16.85 34.59
N GLU A 745 -2.73 15.76 34.81
CA GLU A 745 -4.16 15.67 34.53
C GLU A 745 -4.95 15.82 35.84
N PHE A 746 -6.08 16.51 35.72
CA PHE A 746 -7.00 16.82 36.78
C PHE A 746 -8.37 16.18 36.44
N PRO A 747 -9.33 16.15 37.40
CA PRO A 747 -10.70 15.78 37.10
C PRO A 747 -11.31 16.55 35.91
N TYR A 748 -12.38 15.99 35.35
CA TYR A 748 -13.07 16.48 34.14
C TYR A 748 -12.19 16.46 32.87
N GLY A 749 -10.96 15.91 32.93
CA GLY A 749 -10.06 15.76 31.78
C GLY A 749 -9.27 17.02 31.45
N LEU A 750 -9.18 17.97 32.39
CA LEU A 750 -8.34 19.16 32.29
C LEU A 750 -6.86 18.75 32.42
N VAL A 751 -5.98 19.30 31.57
CA VAL A 751 -4.55 18.95 31.57
C VAL A 751 -3.68 20.22 31.58
N GLY A 752 -2.81 20.31 32.59
CA GLY A 752 -1.83 21.38 32.74
C GLY A 752 -0.40 20.88 32.47
N LEU A 753 0.48 21.79 32.03
CA LEU A 753 1.89 21.49 31.77
C LEU A 753 2.80 22.13 32.83
N ALA A 754 3.59 21.31 33.51
CA ALA A 754 4.70 21.74 34.36
C ALA A 754 6.01 21.73 33.55
N PRO A 755 6.54 22.89 33.10
CA PRO A 755 7.87 22.94 32.47
C PRO A 755 8.98 22.63 33.49
N LYS A 756 10.17 22.20 33.04
CA LYS A 756 11.30 21.86 33.92
C LYS A 756 11.63 22.91 35.00
N SER A 757 11.47 24.19 34.69
CA SER A 757 11.69 25.31 35.64
C SER A 757 10.63 25.48 36.74
N ALA A 758 9.52 24.75 36.66
CA ALA A 758 8.40 24.77 37.60
C ALA A 758 8.11 23.40 38.24
N MET A 759 8.97 22.40 37.99
CA MET A 759 8.85 21.05 38.57
C MET A 759 9.30 21.00 40.03
N THR A 760 10.48 21.53 40.31
CA THR A 760 11.19 21.39 41.60
C THR A 760 11.89 22.68 41.97
N ASP A 761 12.10 22.91 43.27
CA ASP A 761 12.83 24.08 43.78
C ASP A 761 14.35 24.00 43.54
N LYS A 762 14.85 22.78 43.36
CA LYS A 762 16.24 22.45 42.99
C LYS A 762 16.32 22.19 41.49
N PHE A 763 17.51 22.40 40.91
CA PHE A 763 17.78 22.10 39.50
C PHE A 763 17.64 20.59 39.21
N LEU A 764 17.08 20.26 38.04
CA LEU A 764 16.72 18.90 37.65
C LEU A 764 17.28 18.57 36.26
N SER A 765 18.10 17.51 36.16
CA SER A 765 18.59 17.02 34.87
C SER A 765 17.45 16.38 34.06
N ASP A 766 16.75 15.41 34.67
CA ASP A 766 15.81 14.51 34.00
C ASP A 766 14.49 14.40 34.75
N ALA A 767 13.37 14.59 34.04
CA ALA A 767 12.05 14.58 34.67
C ALA A 767 11.60 13.17 35.15
N THR A 768 12.19 12.11 34.59
CA THR A 768 11.87 10.70 34.86
C THR A 768 12.53 10.14 36.12
N THR A 769 13.57 10.80 36.65
CA THR A 769 14.15 10.44 37.97
C THR A 769 13.38 11.13 39.11
N ALA A 770 12.73 12.24 38.82
CA ALA A 770 11.96 13.02 39.79
C ALA A 770 10.55 12.49 40.06
N PHE A 771 9.85 12.06 39.00
CA PHE A 771 8.41 11.77 39.04
C PHE A 771 8.05 10.43 38.39
N GLN A 772 6.95 9.84 38.84
CA GLN A 772 6.40 8.59 38.29
C GLN A 772 5.03 8.80 37.64
N LEU A 773 4.73 8.04 36.58
CA LEU A 773 3.42 8.06 35.93
C LEU A 773 2.34 7.59 36.93
N GLY A 774 1.29 8.39 37.10
CA GLY A 774 0.20 8.11 38.06
C GLY A 774 0.45 8.57 39.50
N GLN A 775 1.64 9.12 39.80
CA GLN A 775 1.88 9.82 41.07
C GLN A 775 0.87 10.95 41.24
N THR A 776 0.24 11.02 42.41
CA THR A 776 -0.66 12.11 42.79
C THR A 776 0.16 13.33 43.19
N VAL A 777 -0.18 14.50 42.67
CA VAL A 777 0.55 15.77 42.92
C VAL A 777 -0.42 16.93 43.15
N ILE A 778 0.02 17.90 43.95
CA ILE A 778 -0.68 19.17 44.13
C ILE A 778 -0.06 20.19 43.16
N ALA A 779 -0.86 20.80 42.29
CA ALA A 779 -0.38 21.72 41.27
C ALA A 779 -1.03 23.10 41.42
N LYS A 780 -0.24 24.16 41.28
CA LYS A 780 -0.74 25.54 41.29
C LYS A 780 -0.68 26.15 39.90
N VAL A 781 -1.75 26.80 39.47
CA VAL A 781 -1.85 27.41 38.13
C VAL A 781 -1.01 28.67 38.06
N THR A 782 -0.10 28.76 37.08
CA THR A 782 0.82 29.90 36.91
C THR A 782 0.53 30.75 35.69
N ASN A 783 -0.05 30.18 34.62
CA ASN A 783 -0.40 30.91 33.40
C ASN A 783 -1.53 30.21 32.63
N LEU A 784 -2.32 30.97 31.86
CA LEU A 784 -3.49 30.51 31.09
C LEU A 784 -3.38 31.02 29.63
N ASP A 785 -3.53 30.11 28.68
CA ASP A 785 -3.62 30.36 27.23
C ASP A 785 -5.06 30.02 26.80
N GLU A 786 -5.92 31.05 26.78
CA GLU A 786 -7.35 30.90 26.48
C GLU A 786 -7.60 30.45 25.03
N GLU A 787 -6.86 31.01 24.07
CA GLU A 787 -6.98 30.68 22.63
C GLU A 787 -6.80 29.17 22.38
N LYS A 788 -5.86 28.54 23.08
CA LYS A 788 -5.49 27.13 22.89
C LYS A 788 -6.09 26.21 23.96
N ARG A 789 -6.87 26.77 24.91
CA ARG A 789 -7.41 26.10 26.12
C ARG A 789 -6.33 25.31 26.88
N ARG A 790 -5.19 25.94 27.16
CA ARG A 790 -4.03 25.33 27.86
C ARG A 790 -3.66 26.15 29.09
N PHE A 791 -3.07 25.50 30.08
CA PHE A 791 -2.54 26.18 31.26
C PHE A 791 -1.21 25.60 31.72
N LEU A 792 -0.37 26.46 32.29
CA LEU A 792 0.87 26.08 32.92
C LEU A 792 0.66 25.95 34.42
N VAL A 793 1.35 24.99 35.03
CA VAL A 793 1.31 24.74 36.47
C VAL A 793 2.70 24.65 37.08
N THR A 794 2.79 24.92 38.38
CA THR A 794 3.98 24.70 39.20
C THR A 794 3.71 23.57 40.21
N LEU A 795 4.73 22.73 40.41
CA LEU A 795 4.76 21.61 41.35
C LEU A 795 5.75 21.86 42.51
N LYS A 796 6.41 23.03 42.53
CA LYS A 796 7.39 23.40 43.56
C LYS A 796 6.83 23.38 44.98
N ASN A 797 7.60 22.81 45.90
CA ASN A 797 7.31 22.77 47.33
C ASN A 797 7.37 24.16 48.00
N SER A 798 7.99 25.17 47.38
CA SER A 798 7.94 26.57 47.85
C SER A 798 6.72 27.36 47.39
N GLU A 799 6.07 26.96 46.28
CA GLU A 799 4.96 27.71 45.66
C GLU A 799 3.58 27.08 45.95
N VAL A 800 3.57 25.84 46.46
CA VAL A 800 2.39 25.00 46.76
C VAL A 800 2.23 24.79 48.28
N ILE A 801 0.98 24.70 48.75
CA ILE A 801 0.63 24.53 50.17
C ILE A 801 0.02 23.14 50.36
N SER A 802 0.54 22.36 51.32
CA SER A 802 -0.04 21.09 51.75
C SER A 802 -1.09 21.29 52.85
N PRO A 803 -2.19 20.52 52.87
CA PRO A 803 -3.13 20.51 54.00
C PRO A 803 -2.46 20.15 55.33
N GLN A 804 -3.02 20.62 56.45
CA GLN A 804 -2.60 20.17 57.78
C GLN A 804 -3.05 18.72 57.99
N GLY A 805 -2.16 17.86 58.51
CA GLY A 805 -2.42 16.43 58.74
C GLY A 805 -2.26 15.51 57.52
N ASP A 806 -2.02 16.05 56.32
CA ASP A 806 -1.89 15.28 55.06
C ASP A 806 -0.95 14.06 55.16
N THR A 807 0.21 14.19 55.82
CA THR A 807 1.14 13.08 56.06
C THR A 807 0.56 11.96 56.93
N GLN A 808 -0.18 12.31 57.97
CA GLN A 808 -0.83 11.33 58.85
C GLN A 808 -1.88 10.56 58.04
N THR A 809 -2.79 11.28 57.38
CA THR A 809 -3.88 10.68 56.60
C THR A 809 -3.34 9.82 55.43
N ARG A 810 -2.29 10.27 54.72
CA ARG A 810 -1.68 9.45 53.66
C ARG A 810 -0.97 8.21 54.20
N LEU A 811 -0.25 8.29 55.32
CA LEU A 811 0.38 7.12 55.94
C LEU A 811 -0.67 6.10 56.42
N ILE A 812 -1.71 6.57 57.13
CA ILE A 812 -2.81 5.74 57.64
C ILE A 812 -3.53 5.04 56.49
N ASN A 813 -3.96 5.79 55.46
CA ASN A 813 -4.60 5.20 54.27
C ASN A 813 -3.71 4.14 53.60
N GLY A 814 -2.41 4.41 53.44
CA GLY A 814 -1.47 3.46 52.84
C GLY A 814 -1.29 2.16 53.63
N LEU A 815 -1.34 2.23 54.97
CA LEU A 815 -1.27 1.06 55.84
C LEU A 815 -2.60 0.29 55.90
N GLN A 816 -3.74 1.00 55.91
CA GLN A 816 -5.07 0.39 55.83
C GLN A 816 -5.29 -0.35 54.50
N GLU A 817 -4.84 0.22 53.37
CA GLU A 817 -4.85 -0.45 52.06
C GLU A 817 -4.04 -1.75 52.08
N ARG A 818 -2.83 -1.75 52.66
CA ARG A 818 -2.02 -2.97 52.78
C ARG A 818 -2.64 -4.00 53.72
N ARG A 819 -3.23 -3.57 54.85
CA ARG A 819 -3.99 -4.47 55.74
C ARG A 819 -5.15 -5.15 54.98
N ALA A 820 -5.95 -4.37 54.23
CA ALA A 820 -7.06 -4.90 53.44
C ALA A 820 -6.60 -5.86 52.33
N VAL A 821 -5.47 -5.60 51.66
CA VAL A 821 -4.85 -6.56 50.71
C VAL A 821 -4.48 -7.87 51.42
N THR A 822 -3.82 -7.80 52.58
CA THR A 822 -3.44 -8.97 53.37
C THR A 822 -4.66 -9.80 53.79
N GLU A 823 -5.71 -9.16 54.29
CA GLU A 823 -6.98 -9.81 54.67
C GLU A 823 -7.67 -10.47 53.47
N MET A 824 -7.73 -9.78 52.32
CA MET A 824 -8.29 -10.34 51.08
C MET A 824 -7.51 -11.56 50.57
N LEU A 825 -6.18 -11.56 50.68
CA LEU A 825 -5.33 -12.67 50.23
C LEU A 825 -5.43 -13.87 51.19
N ALA A 826 -5.43 -13.65 52.51
CA ALA A 826 -5.60 -14.70 53.51
C ALA A 826 -6.91 -15.48 53.32
N GLY A 827 -8.02 -14.77 53.10
CA GLY A 827 -9.35 -15.37 52.95
C GLY A 827 -9.66 -16.03 51.60
N ARG A 828 -8.75 -16.02 50.61
CA ARG A 828 -9.05 -16.40 49.21
C ARG A 828 -7.99 -17.25 48.49
N GLY A 829 -6.88 -17.60 49.15
CA GLY A 829 -5.79 -18.36 48.54
C GLY A 829 -5.99 -19.88 48.54
N ASN A 830 -5.63 -20.54 47.43
CA ASN A 830 -5.34 -21.99 47.38
C ASN A 830 -3.84 -22.29 47.60
N ASP A 831 -3.07 -21.29 48.04
CA ASP A 831 -1.60 -21.28 48.08
C ASP A 831 -1.15 -21.01 49.51
N GLU A 832 -0.80 -22.09 50.23
CA GLU A 832 -0.54 -22.10 51.68
C GLU A 832 0.56 -21.09 52.07
N LEU A 833 1.59 -20.95 51.23
CA LEU A 833 2.67 -19.98 51.45
C LEU A 833 2.15 -18.54 51.45
N ARG A 834 1.20 -18.19 50.59
CA ARG A 834 0.62 -16.84 50.55
C ARG A 834 -0.27 -16.57 51.75
N GLN A 835 -0.97 -17.58 52.27
CA GLN A 835 -1.72 -17.46 53.53
C GLN A 835 -0.80 -17.31 54.74
N ASN A 836 0.28 -18.11 54.82
CA ASN A 836 1.24 -18.03 55.91
C ASN A 836 2.01 -16.70 55.90
N LEU A 837 2.38 -16.16 54.73
CA LEU A 837 2.93 -14.81 54.59
C LEU A 837 1.93 -13.72 54.99
N ALA A 838 0.65 -13.87 54.64
CA ALA A 838 -0.39 -12.93 55.04
C ALA A 838 -0.69 -12.94 56.55
N ALA A 839 -0.42 -14.06 57.24
CA ALA A 839 -0.55 -14.17 58.69
C ALA A 839 0.61 -13.52 59.47
N LEU A 840 1.67 -13.04 58.80
CA LEU A 840 2.81 -12.39 59.45
C LEU A 840 2.56 -10.89 59.71
N SER A 841 2.90 -10.46 60.92
CA SER A 841 2.85 -9.06 61.35
C SER A 841 4.24 -8.48 61.60
N VAL A 842 4.40 -7.18 61.37
CA VAL A 842 5.65 -6.47 61.72
C VAL A 842 5.84 -6.53 63.24
N GLY A 843 7.07 -6.72 63.70
CA GLY A 843 7.38 -6.90 65.12
C GLY A 843 7.12 -8.31 65.68
N GLN A 844 6.56 -9.23 64.90
CA GLN A 844 6.40 -10.64 65.28
C GLN A 844 7.77 -11.32 65.43
N LYS A 845 7.91 -12.20 66.44
CA LYS A 845 9.13 -12.98 66.68
C LYS A 845 9.00 -14.37 66.05
N LEU A 846 9.85 -14.68 65.07
CA LEU A 846 9.91 -15.96 64.37
C LEU A 846 11.13 -16.78 64.82
N LYS A 847 10.99 -18.11 64.81
CA LYS A 847 12.11 -19.06 64.99
C LYS A 847 12.57 -19.51 63.60
N LEU A 848 13.84 -19.31 63.29
CA LEU A 848 14.41 -19.48 61.97
C LEU A 848 15.69 -20.32 62.05
N THR A 849 16.06 -20.98 60.95
CA THR A 849 17.35 -21.67 60.81
C THR A 849 18.23 -20.91 59.81
N VAL A 850 19.49 -20.67 60.14
CA VAL A 850 20.47 -20.04 59.23
C VAL A 850 20.72 -20.94 58.03
N ASP A 851 20.56 -20.38 56.83
CA ASP A 851 20.82 -21.03 55.55
C ASP A 851 22.25 -20.69 55.06
N THR A 852 22.47 -19.47 54.55
CA THR A 852 23.80 -18.99 54.15
C THR A 852 24.15 -17.64 54.78
N VAL A 853 25.44 -17.41 55.03
CA VAL A 853 25.97 -16.13 55.53
C VAL A 853 26.97 -15.56 54.53
N LYS A 854 26.67 -14.35 54.01
CA LYS A 854 27.48 -13.63 53.00
C LYS A 854 27.58 -12.15 53.40
N GLU A 855 27.08 -11.22 52.58
CA GLU A 855 26.95 -9.79 52.92
C GLU A 855 25.69 -9.46 53.76
N GLY A 856 25.22 -10.46 54.48
CA GLY A 856 23.92 -10.58 55.16
C GLY A 856 23.70 -12.05 55.50
N ALA A 857 22.48 -12.42 55.92
CA ALA A 857 22.12 -13.81 56.18
C ALA A 857 20.77 -14.18 55.56
N THR A 858 20.69 -15.36 54.95
CA THR A 858 19.44 -16.00 54.55
C THR A 858 18.98 -17.00 55.62
N PHE A 859 17.67 -17.23 55.69
CA PHE A 859 17.08 -18.16 56.65
C PHE A 859 15.99 -19.02 56.04
N ILE A 860 15.83 -20.21 56.61
CA ILE A 860 14.74 -21.16 56.31
C ILE A 860 13.83 -21.27 57.52
N SER A 861 12.54 -21.42 57.27
CA SER A 861 11.50 -21.73 58.26
C SER A 861 10.56 -22.77 57.66
N ASP A 862 10.24 -23.81 58.43
CA ASP A 862 9.38 -24.91 58.01
C ASP A 862 7.95 -24.41 57.69
N ASP A 863 7.50 -23.39 58.42
CA ASP A 863 6.18 -22.73 58.24
C ASP A 863 6.09 -21.84 56.98
N LEU A 864 7.23 -21.53 56.34
CA LEU A 864 7.35 -20.58 55.22
C LEU A 864 8.14 -21.18 54.05
N ALA A 865 7.98 -22.49 53.81
CA ALA A 865 8.71 -23.25 52.81
C ALA A 865 8.52 -22.67 51.38
N GLY A 866 9.55 -21.99 50.88
CA GLY A 866 9.55 -21.31 49.57
C GLY A 866 9.65 -19.78 49.63
N ALA A 867 9.55 -19.18 50.82
CA ALA A 867 9.75 -17.74 51.00
C ALA A 867 11.24 -17.40 51.20
N THR A 868 11.70 -16.26 50.67
CA THR A 868 13.07 -15.77 50.85
C THR A 868 13.16 -14.92 52.12
N ILE A 869 13.59 -15.51 53.23
CA ILE A 869 13.76 -14.81 54.51
C ILE A 869 15.19 -14.28 54.62
N GLN A 870 15.37 -12.97 54.83
CA GLN A 870 16.71 -12.33 54.80
C GLN A 870 16.90 -11.22 55.85
N ALA A 871 18.14 -11.11 56.35
CA ALA A 871 18.62 -10.02 57.18
C ALA A 871 19.84 -9.34 56.54
N THR A 872 19.86 -8.00 56.54
CA THR A 872 20.99 -7.21 56.03
C THR A 872 22.19 -7.28 56.97
N LYS A 873 23.39 -6.91 56.49
CA LYS A 873 24.61 -6.83 57.31
C LYS A 873 24.45 -6.06 58.63
N HIS A 874 23.62 -5.00 58.66
CA HIS A 874 23.31 -4.24 59.88
C HIS A 874 22.51 -5.07 60.90
N HIS A 875 21.56 -5.89 60.41
CA HIS A 875 20.61 -6.64 61.23
C HIS A 875 21.15 -7.95 61.83
N ILE A 876 22.41 -8.27 61.53
CA ILE A 876 23.18 -9.37 62.12
C ILE A 876 24.39 -8.86 62.94
N MET A 877 24.55 -7.55 63.13
CA MET A 877 25.68 -7.00 63.87
C MET A 877 25.65 -7.42 65.35
N GLY A 878 26.79 -7.93 65.82
CA GLY A 878 26.96 -8.39 67.21
C GLY A 878 26.54 -9.84 67.48
N VAL A 879 26.14 -10.60 66.46
CA VAL A 879 25.78 -12.02 66.59
C VAL A 879 26.63 -12.86 65.63
N ASN A 880 27.43 -13.77 66.18
CA ASN A 880 28.15 -14.76 65.38
C ASN A 880 27.15 -15.84 64.93
N LEU A 881 26.80 -15.85 63.65
CA LEU A 881 25.91 -16.85 63.03
C LEU A 881 26.75 -17.96 62.39
N THR A 882 26.39 -19.21 62.64
CA THR A 882 26.88 -20.39 61.89
C THR A 882 25.77 -20.98 61.05
N GLU A 883 26.12 -21.61 59.92
CA GLU A 883 25.16 -22.31 59.06
C GLU A 883 24.42 -23.41 59.86
N ALA A 884 23.15 -23.66 59.53
CA ALA A 884 22.20 -24.53 60.25
C ALA A 884 21.90 -24.16 61.72
N GLN A 885 22.37 -23.02 62.24
CA GLN A 885 22.02 -22.56 63.60
C GLN A 885 20.56 -22.13 63.70
N LYS A 886 19.86 -22.49 64.78
CA LYS A 886 18.52 -21.97 65.07
C LYS A 886 18.60 -20.66 65.86
N VAL A 887 17.90 -19.64 65.39
CA VAL A 887 17.88 -18.26 65.93
C VAL A 887 16.44 -17.74 66.01
N THR A 888 16.23 -16.72 66.86
CA THR A 888 14.96 -15.97 66.90
C THR A 888 15.17 -14.60 66.26
N ALA A 889 14.31 -14.22 65.33
CA ALA A 889 14.37 -12.95 64.63
C ALA A 889 13.04 -12.18 64.74
N VAL A 890 13.10 -10.86 64.59
CA VAL A 890 11.93 -9.97 64.53
C VAL A 890 11.62 -9.65 63.06
N VAL A 891 10.36 -9.79 62.65
CA VAL A 891 9.89 -9.37 61.32
C VAL A 891 9.93 -7.84 61.22
N LEU A 892 10.63 -7.31 60.21
CA LEU A 892 10.65 -5.89 59.88
C LEU A 892 9.69 -5.54 58.73
N HIS A 893 9.59 -6.41 57.72
CA HIS A 893 8.71 -6.22 56.56
C HIS A 893 8.37 -7.56 55.89
N VAL A 894 7.20 -7.63 55.26
CA VAL A 894 6.76 -8.76 54.43
C VAL A 894 6.34 -8.22 53.07
N ASP A 895 7.05 -8.63 52.02
CA ASP A 895 6.66 -8.41 50.63
C ASP A 895 6.02 -9.69 50.08
N ILE A 896 4.71 -9.63 49.87
CA ILE A 896 3.89 -10.76 49.41
C ILE A 896 4.07 -10.97 47.88
N LEU A 897 4.54 -9.96 47.13
CA LEU A 897 4.75 -10.07 45.67
C LEU A 897 6.05 -10.78 45.33
N SER A 898 7.13 -10.53 46.07
CA SER A 898 8.42 -11.22 45.93
C SER A 898 8.58 -12.45 46.84
N SER A 899 7.55 -12.80 47.61
CA SER A 899 7.58 -13.84 48.66
C SER A 899 8.77 -13.67 49.61
N CYS A 900 9.05 -12.44 50.03
CA CYS A 900 10.24 -12.07 50.79
C CYS A 900 9.91 -11.52 52.18
N VAL A 901 10.63 -11.99 53.20
CA VAL A 901 10.48 -11.56 54.59
C VAL A 901 11.79 -10.95 55.07
N HIS A 902 11.77 -9.66 55.38
CA HIS A 902 12.91 -8.97 55.98
C HIS A 902 12.86 -9.10 57.49
N VAL A 903 13.94 -9.60 58.09
CA VAL A 903 14.04 -9.88 59.53
C VAL A 903 15.28 -9.26 60.16
N SER A 904 15.30 -9.15 61.50
CA SER A 904 16.46 -8.70 62.27
C SER A 904 16.69 -9.51 63.54
N ILE A 905 17.95 -9.75 63.87
CA ILE A 905 18.41 -10.54 65.03
C ILE A 905 19.12 -9.61 66.05
N LEU A 906 19.08 -8.29 65.84
CA LEU A 906 19.64 -7.30 66.76
C LEU A 906 19.09 -7.51 68.19
N PRO A 907 19.94 -7.78 69.21
CA PRO A 907 19.48 -8.09 70.56
C PRO A 907 18.55 -7.03 71.17
N LYS A 908 18.79 -5.74 70.87
CA LYS A 908 17.95 -4.59 71.27
C LYS A 908 16.47 -4.72 70.86
N LEU A 909 16.17 -5.44 69.78
CA LEU A 909 14.80 -5.67 69.28
C LEU A 909 14.18 -6.97 69.84
N LEU A 910 15.00 -7.85 70.42
CA LEU A 910 14.59 -9.12 71.00
C LEU A 910 14.23 -9.04 72.49
N GLU A 911 14.53 -7.91 73.14
CA GLU A 911 14.12 -7.58 74.52
C GLU A 911 12.57 -7.58 74.74
N LYS A 912 12.15 -7.35 75.98
CA LYS A 912 10.74 -7.11 76.34
C LYS A 912 10.38 -5.64 76.09
N LYS A 913 9.26 -5.38 75.41
CA LYS A 913 8.72 -4.02 75.21
C LYS A 913 8.56 -3.30 76.55
N LYS A 914 8.99 -2.03 76.62
CA LYS A 914 8.75 -1.14 77.77
C LYS A 914 7.54 -0.24 77.47
N SER A 915 6.78 0.10 78.51
CA SER A 915 5.66 1.05 78.42
C SER A 915 6.15 2.43 78.00
N LEU A 916 5.37 3.11 77.15
CA LEU A 916 5.58 4.49 76.73
C LEU A 916 4.59 5.42 77.42
N THR A 917 4.92 6.70 77.46
CA THR A 917 4.05 7.79 77.89
C THR A 917 3.84 8.78 76.75
N GLU A 918 2.71 9.47 76.75
CA GLU A 918 2.43 10.57 75.84
C GLU A 918 3.46 11.71 76.00
N GLU A 919 3.70 12.46 74.92
CA GLU A 919 4.68 13.55 74.76
C GLU A 919 6.16 13.18 75.06
N SER A 920 6.50 11.89 75.15
CA SER A 920 7.87 11.44 75.42
C SER A 920 8.78 11.55 74.17
N LYS A 921 9.97 12.14 74.34
CA LYS A 921 10.95 12.33 73.25
C LYS A 921 11.99 11.22 73.24
N HIS A 922 12.08 10.53 72.11
CA HIS A 922 12.93 9.36 71.90
C HIS A 922 13.79 9.52 70.64
N THR A 923 14.98 8.91 70.68
CA THR A 923 15.74 8.65 69.45
C THR A 923 15.11 7.46 68.72
N ALA A 924 14.75 7.62 67.45
CA ALA A 924 14.28 6.56 66.59
C ALA A 924 15.38 6.17 65.59
N MET A 925 15.72 4.88 65.50
CA MET A 925 16.69 4.37 64.52
C MET A 925 15.97 3.70 63.35
N VAL A 926 16.31 4.07 62.12
CA VAL A 926 15.73 3.48 60.91
C VAL A 926 16.23 2.03 60.74
N GLN A 927 15.31 1.06 60.80
CA GLN A 927 15.62 -0.37 60.67
C GLN A 927 15.35 -0.88 59.25
N PHE A 928 14.22 -0.51 58.64
CA PHE A 928 13.87 -0.90 57.26
C PHE A 928 13.22 0.26 56.50
N ILE A 929 13.33 0.25 55.17
CA ILE A 929 12.81 1.29 54.27
C ILE A 929 12.16 0.59 53.08
N ASP A 930 10.83 0.72 52.96
CA ASP A 930 10.10 0.53 51.69
C ASP A 930 10.08 1.88 50.94
N LYS A 931 9.54 1.90 49.72
CA LYS A 931 9.45 3.11 48.88
C LYS A 931 8.65 4.23 49.57
N ASP A 932 7.52 3.87 50.17
CA ASP A 932 6.52 4.82 50.68
C ASP A 932 6.56 4.99 52.21
N PHE A 933 7.18 4.05 52.95
CA PHE A 933 7.33 4.11 54.42
C PHE A 933 8.63 3.48 54.93
N ALA A 934 9.08 3.91 56.11
CA ALA A 934 10.22 3.35 56.82
C ALA A 934 9.80 2.83 58.21
N VAL A 935 10.33 1.67 58.59
CA VAL A 935 10.15 1.06 59.91
C VAL A 935 11.33 1.50 60.79
N VAL A 936 11.02 2.16 61.90
CA VAL A 936 11.99 2.68 62.87
C VAL A 936 11.82 1.98 64.22
N SER A 937 12.88 1.91 65.02
CA SER A 937 12.84 1.43 66.40
C SER A 937 13.10 2.56 67.38
N LEU A 938 12.28 2.68 68.43
CA LEU A 938 12.51 3.65 69.50
C LEU A 938 13.59 3.12 70.46
N ASP A 939 14.71 3.85 70.59
CA ASP A 939 15.84 3.43 71.42
C ASP A 939 15.41 3.18 72.87
N ASN A 940 16.07 2.19 73.49
CA ASN A 940 15.85 1.71 74.86
C ASN A 940 14.47 1.11 75.18
N THR A 941 13.49 1.05 74.25
CA THR A 941 12.12 0.55 74.54
C THR A 941 11.76 -0.78 73.88
N ALA A 942 12.56 -1.25 72.93
CA ALA A 942 12.30 -2.42 72.08
C ALA A 942 10.98 -2.35 71.28
N GLN A 943 10.47 -1.14 71.04
CA GLN A 943 9.28 -0.89 70.23
C GLN A 943 9.67 -0.49 68.80
N LEU A 944 8.95 -1.02 67.81
CA LEU A 944 8.97 -0.53 66.44
C LEU A 944 7.85 0.50 66.23
N THR A 945 7.96 1.34 65.21
CA THR A 945 6.87 2.14 64.64
C THR A 945 7.16 2.44 63.17
N VAL A 946 6.19 2.99 62.45
CA VAL A 946 6.25 3.26 61.01
C VAL A 946 6.12 4.76 60.76
N ILE A 947 7.02 5.31 59.95
CA ILE A 947 7.00 6.70 59.48
C ILE A 947 6.92 6.73 57.95
N GLN A 948 6.38 7.80 57.36
CA GLN A 948 6.37 7.96 55.91
C GLN A 948 7.77 8.35 55.39
N THR A 949 8.16 7.91 54.18
CA THR A 949 9.42 8.35 53.56
C THR A 949 9.35 9.77 53.04
N SER A 950 8.21 10.19 52.48
CA SER A 950 7.94 11.52 51.94
C SER A 950 7.07 12.36 52.88
N THR A 951 7.40 13.64 53.03
CA THR A 951 6.66 14.59 53.88
C THR A 951 5.58 15.38 53.13
N ARG A 952 5.62 15.39 51.80
CA ARG A 952 4.65 16.05 50.91
C ARG A 952 4.42 15.22 49.65
N LEU A 953 3.28 15.40 49.00
CA LEU A 953 2.94 14.72 47.73
C LEU A 953 3.93 15.03 46.58
N ASN A 954 4.52 16.23 46.61
CA ASN A 954 5.47 16.70 45.60
C ASN A 954 6.95 16.56 46.05
N ASP A 955 7.24 15.81 47.12
CA ASP A 955 8.63 15.59 47.55
C ASP A 955 9.38 14.73 46.52
N VAL A 956 10.52 15.26 46.08
CA VAL A 956 11.39 14.62 45.09
C VAL A 956 12.80 14.48 45.65
N PHE A 957 13.29 13.25 45.76
CA PHE A 957 14.62 12.93 46.26
C PHE A 957 15.66 12.98 45.12
N LEU A 958 16.31 14.14 44.96
CA LEU A 958 17.27 14.35 43.86
C LEU A 958 18.68 13.82 44.14
N SER A 959 18.94 13.31 45.34
CA SER A 959 20.23 12.73 45.71
C SER A 959 20.09 11.55 46.67
N GLU A 960 21.01 10.58 46.56
CA GLU A 960 21.15 9.48 47.52
C GLU A 960 21.59 9.94 48.93
N SER A 961 21.79 11.24 49.15
CA SER A 961 22.00 11.86 50.46
C SER A 961 20.72 12.39 51.11
N GLU A 962 19.65 12.58 50.35
CA GLU A 962 18.35 13.08 50.84
C GLU A 962 17.38 11.96 51.23
N LYS A 963 17.65 10.73 50.78
CA LYS A 963 16.90 9.53 51.17
C LYS A 963 17.32 9.05 52.55
N LEU A 964 16.35 8.56 53.33
CA LEU A 964 16.61 7.82 54.57
C LEU A 964 17.50 6.59 54.29
N LYS A 965 18.27 6.16 55.29
CA LYS A 965 19.12 4.95 55.24
C LYS A 965 19.00 4.16 56.54
N ALA A 966 19.07 2.84 56.45
CA ALA A 966 19.11 1.98 57.63
C ALA A 966 20.31 2.33 58.53
N GLY A 967 20.10 2.40 59.83
CA GLY A 967 21.07 2.87 60.81
C GLY A 967 21.08 4.39 61.06
N MET A 968 20.35 5.20 60.27
CA MET A 968 20.17 6.63 60.60
C MET A 968 19.33 6.79 61.87
N THR A 969 19.69 7.77 62.70
CA THR A 969 18.90 8.18 63.87
C THR A 969 18.13 9.47 63.60
N LEU A 970 16.91 9.54 64.14
CA LEU A 970 15.98 10.66 64.06
C LEU A 970 15.52 11.00 65.49
N ALA A 971 15.27 12.27 65.79
CA ALA A 971 14.57 12.65 67.02
C ALA A 971 13.07 12.62 66.75
N VAL A 972 12.30 11.90 67.57
CA VAL A 972 10.85 11.76 67.41
C VAL A 972 10.14 11.84 68.75
N GLU A 973 8.92 12.36 68.73
CA GLU A 973 8.07 12.62 69.90
C GLU A 973 6.87 11.66 69.82
N VAL A 974 6.65 10.87 70.88
CA VAL A 974 5.52 9.93 70.94
C VAL A 974 4.28 10.73 71.30
N ILE A 975 3.29 10.77 70.40
CA ILE A 975 2.04 11.50 70.66
C ILE A 975 0.91 10.56 71.06
N GLU A 976 0.87 9.32 70.52
CA GLU A 976 0.03 8.25 71.05
C GLU A 976 0.88 7.02 71.36
N PRO A 977 0.75 6.36 72.53
CA PRO A 977 1.58 5.22 72.90
C PRO A 977 1.20 3.92 72.19
N SER A 978 0.00 3.83 71.58
CA SER A 978 -0.48 2.71 70.78
C SER A 978 -1.68 3.13 69.92
N CYS A 979 -1.50 3.22 68.60
CA CYS A 979 -2.55 3.58 67.65
C CYS A 979 -3.04 2.35 66.87
N GLU A 980 -4.34 2.00 66.97
CA GLU A 980 -4.91 0.80 66.31
C GLU A 980 -4.83 0.85 64.77
N GLU A 981 -4.91 2.05 64.20
CA GLU A 981 -4.77 2.30 62.76
C GLU A 981 -3.35 1.95 62.26
N ILE A 982 -2.35 2.10 63.13
CA ILE A 982 -0.94 1.74 62.88
C ILE A 982 -0.62 0.41 63.59
N GLN A 983 -1.55 -0.55 63.56
CA GLN A 983 -1.38 -1.92 64.08
C GLN A 983 -1.00 -2.01 65.57
N GLY A 984 -1.35 -1.01 66.38
CA GLY A 984 -1.00 -0.93 67.81
C GLY A 984 0.44 -0.48 68.07
N PHE A 985 1.11 0.12 67.09
CA PHE A 985 2.40 0.78 67.29
C PHE A 985 2.24 2.20 67.84
N PRO A 986 3.25 2.76 68.53
CA PRO A 986 3.23 4.13 69.02
C PRO A 986 3.24 5.13 67.85
N TRP A 987 2.35 6.13 67.85
CA TRP A 987 2.39 7.17 66.83
C TRP A 987 3.43 8.25 67.13
N CYS A 988 4.15 8.62 66.07
CA CYS A 988 5.44 9.29 66.10
C CYS A 988 5.62 10.10 64.79
N PRO A 989 5.37 11.43 64.77
CA PRO A 989 5.63 12.27 63.60
C PRO A 989 7.14 12.47 63.35
N GLY A 990 7.79 11.46 62.75
CA GLY A 990 9.18 11.54 62.33
C GLY A 990 9.36 12.43 61.10
N SER A 991 9.89 13.64 61.28
CA SER A 991 10.37 14.47 60.17
C SER A 991 11.78 14.05 59.74
N ALA A 992 12.02 13.94 58.43
CA ALA A 992 13.38 13.88 57.90
C ALA A 992 14.17 15.17 58.27
N PRO A 993 15.50 15.09 58.50
CA PRO A 993 16.27 16.21 59.02
C PRO A 993 16.49 17.29 57.96
N HIS A 994 15.62 18.31 57.95
CA HIS A 994 15.92 19.57 57.27
C HIS A 994 17.12 20.26 57.94
N GLN A 995 18.11 20.64 57.14
CA GLN A 995 19.16 21.55 57.60
C GLN A 995 18.55 22.91 57.99
N SER A 996 19.16 23.57 58.99
CA SER A 996 18.64 24.78 59.62
C SER A 996 18.52 25.96 58.65
N ASP A 997 17.30 26.35 58.31
CA ASP A 997 17.03 27.48 57.44
C ASP A 997 17.28 28.81 58.18
N SER A 998 18.38 29.49 57.86
CA SER A 998 18.91 30.62 58.64
C SER A 998 18.27 31.97 58.28
N ALA A 999 16.94 31.99 58.11
CA ALA A 999 16.16 33.16 57.73
C ALA A 999 15.60 33.93 58.95
N ARG A 1000 16.05 35.19 59.14
CA ARG A 1000 15.55 36.06 60.22
C ARG A 1000 14.07 36.44 60.01
N PRO A 1001 13.24 36.51 61.08
CA PRO A 1001 11.82 36.82 60.95
C PRO A 1001 11.55 38.31 60.62
N ARG A 1002 11.13 38.61 59.38
CA ARG A 1002 10.53 39.91 59.05
C ARG A 1002 9.06 39.94 59.45
N LYS A 1003 8.75 40.68 60.53
CA LYS A 1003 7.38 40.96 60.97
C LYS A 1003 6.63 41.79 59.93
N THR A 1004 5.54 41.26 59.38
CA THR A 1004 4.47 42.10 58.81
C THR A 1004 3.10 41.50 59.13
N ARG A 1005 2.38 42.12 60.07
CA ARG A 1005 0.96 41.79 60.33
C ARG A 1005 0.10 42.37 59.22
N ARG A 1006 -0.78 41.57 58.62
CA ARG A 1006 -2.18 41.96 58.38
C ARG A 1006 -3.04 40.72 58.21
N ALA A 1007 -3.94 40.50 59.17
CA ALA A 1007 -4.97 39.47 59.07
C ALA A 1007 -6.15 40.01 58.25
N LEU A 1008 -6.66 39.21 57.32
CA LEU A 1008 -8.03 39.33 56.84
C LEU A 1008 -8.83 38.21 57.52
N ARG A 1009 -9.85 38.60 58.28
CA ARG A 1009 -10.61 37.74 59.18
C ARG A 1009 -12.04 37.68 58.67
N VAL A 1010 -12.44 36.54 58.10
CA VAL A 1010 -13.84 36.23 57.77
C VAL A 1010 -14.22 34.99 58.57
N THR A 1011 -15.38 35.03 59.20
CA THR A 1011 -15.83 34.02 60.17
C THR A 1011 -17.22 33.49 59.83
N ALA A 1012 -17.32 32.17 59.65
CA ALA A 1012 -18.52 31.39 59.91
C ALA A 1012 -18.05 30.11 60.64
N SER A 1013 -18.52 29.77 61.84
CA SER A 1013 -19.89 29.70 62.37
C SER A 1013 -20.66 28.46 61.89
N VAL A 1014 -20.20 27.28 62.32
CA VAL A 1014 -21.07 26.09 62.43
C VAL A 1014 -21.75 26.13 63.80
N LYS A 1015 -23.06 25.86 63.83
CA LYS A 1015 -23.86 25.67 65.03
C LYS A 1015 -24.61 24.34 64.87
N SER A 1016 -24.58 23.52 65.92
CA SER A 1016 -25.43 22.34 66.17
C SER A 1016 -25.69 21.44 64.95
#